data_AF-A0A8A7KCB1-F1
#
_entry.id   AF-A0A8A7KCB1-F1
#
_cell.length_a   1.000
_cell.length_b   1.000
_cell.length_c   1.000
_cell.angle_alpha   90.00
_cell.angle_beta   90.00
_cell.angle_gamma   90.00
#
_symmetry.space_group_name_H-M   'P 1'
#
loop_
_entity.id
_entity.type
_entity.pdbx_description
1 polymer ?
#
loop_
_entity_poly.entity_id
_entity_poly.type
_entity_poly.pdbx_seq_one_letter_code
_entity_poly.pdbx_strand_id
1 'polypeptide(L)'
;MSGEQNLVLEKLFGMDCERELVDLIEELELSGEGELKSRSDKYETEKKIIITYEFTNKQDKNTALCIAAGLPNAHFDEAVVIYGEEIEQYGDEYIYQLEGHALAGSLVQYLGLISEGAGLNYQAKTYNSLGLENCLKFRGNEFFGYKLGLLQHIDNIVNQKESYKMNSMSLFLSALIDEGVIKYSEGEAGDYGNISSEFRKKGDERLDTNKIKGVLKKIVIEKLEKTEEEAKNLVDENFNPRIIERKMNLINNYKKYNERKEEDERIINYILSDNILAGLYQHAGIRHIIDIDFQAGRSSDELCYLLKILEEDNIDDLLESSGDLFTPFVLLTEEDNNRELINRFKKKPQLGEITNRINNEYLKALIKDIVLDIKAVDKNLIKEIFKISQRKNRTEIQEIVEDRLYYSMKERGIIKEDELHYHSYLLEQEPELFAKMKKTYPLDRAVIKQFEKMRTAEITALWEWKLSTDGIFLILGNIDSEEVIKYHSSTGVFNNQREEIKLELDQPSQNKIYGSHGKPANYQKIYDHDYHYKEEGAYNFSSKQGVGFIILSTHKNPEQGIKIDGRDISGQYEEKDREEANIGGRTKTLRDTYFGENIILRDKKTTYGQLSGDLVYIYGPQKEDELIIEGFQNGDYGITLREKVRQPEDDKQPVTYTAYHKVRFDCVEFVDLKEMVIEKSIYEHSRVKIAGVIKDENAEKYRDYLEKEADPRIIITYDDDDSKILFKGIINDYNIDYKYFNYYLELWAVSYTILLDRERHTRVYQNQGTSYNQVCQKLSTANEKFNINFARSSAGEVPLVSEQYPLVLQHKETDWEFINRIASYLDQVLIVDDTKDDNETINIQLGFHSAQAVELNNDNWAKCKDTGPKNIIYQYYKVYQHEHFRSDHVFEVGKKVKLIIDHKNNTTVEMGMIKNKIYLQKGILYSELTLAREENIKILNKQRKFLMEGRSYRAEVREVNQKHQAQVSFIDIEDDYQTDKALWFPIDKPYTAAYSSPDIGDIVDIYFRNKNEKYATLKSSTTDEAREIEQNPADKTIRIPGGYIIKLNNGSIYIASPEEEAVLEITAEEIKMTSSDNQAVIKKGEIELKNEKGYGKLSKTGSEIGFGKKKVEINNGKVKFI
;
A
#
# COMPACT_ATOMS: atom_id res chain seq x y z
N MET A 1 41.76 -9.27 11.26
CA MET A 1 40.31 -9.03 11.41
C MET A 1 40.08 -8.02 12.51
N SER A 2 39.02 -7.21 12.44
CA SER A 2 38.64 -6.30 13.53
C SER A 2 37.99 -7.07 14.69
N GLY A 3 38.05 -6.54 15.92
CA GLY A 3 37.44 -7.19 17.10
C GLY A 3 35.92 -7.41 17.00
N GLU A 4 35.21 -6.63 16.18
CA GLU A 4 33.77 -6.81 15.91
C GLU A 4 33.47 -8.00 14.99
N GLN A 5 34.34 -8.24 13.99
CA GLN A 5 34.25 -9.42 13.12
C GLN A 5 34.48 -10.70 13.93
N ASN A 6 35.38 -10.62 14.91
CA ASN A 6 35.67 -11.71 15.84
C ASN A 6 34.46 -12.02 16.75
N LEU A 7 33.81 -10.98 17.30
CA LEU A 7 32.66 -11.11 18.20
C LEU A 7 31.41 -11.74 17.53
N VAL A 8 31.16 -11.46 16.25
CA VAL A 8 30.02 -12.05 15.51
C VAL A 8 30.24 -13.55 15.28
N LEU A 9 31.47 -13.95 14.91
CA LEU A 9 31.84 -15.35 14.73
C LEU A 9 31.89 -16.10 16.08
N GLU A 10 32.35 -15.44 17.14
CA GLU A 10 32.36 -15.97 18.50
C GLU A 10 30.94 -16.17 19.03
N LYS A 11 29.98 -15.29 18.71
CA LYS A 11 28.63 -15.37 19.29
C LYS A 11 27.63 -16.18 18.49
N LEU A 12 27.73 -16.22 17.16
CA LEU A 12 26.87 -17.04 16.33
C LEU A 12 27.35 -18.49 16.24
N PHE A 13 28.67 -18.66 16.18
CA PHE A 13 29.30 -19.95 15.89
C PHE A 13 30.31 -20.37 16.95
N GLY A 14 30.53 -19.56 18.00
CA GLY A 14 31.44 -19.95 19.09
C GLY A 14 32.90 -20.01 18.72
N MET A 15 33.32 -19.29 17.67
CA MET A 15 34.68 -19.28 17.12
C MET A 15 35.48 -18.07 17.63
N ASP A 16 36.59 -18.32 18.33
CA ASP A 16 37.52 -17.29 18.79
C ASP A 16 38.63 -17.06 17.74
N CYS A 17 38.54 -15.96 17.00
CA CYS A 17 39.41 -15.63 15.88
C CYS A 17 40.54 -14.64 16.23
N GLU A 18 41.09 -14.70 17.46
CA GLU A 18 42.41 -14.13 17.73
C GLU A 18 43.53 -14.84 16.94
N ARG A 19 43.25 -16.03 16.38
CA ARG A 19 44.08 -16.79 15.41
C ARG A 19 43.67 -16.48 13.96
N GLU A 20 44.52 -16.78 12.95
CA GLU A 20 44.12 -16.59 11.55
C GLU A 20 42.88 -17.45 11.21
N LEU A 21 41.93 -16.89 10.43
CA LEU A 21 40.70 -17.56 9.99
C LEU A 21 40.98 -18.92 9.30
N VAL A 22 42.13 -19.00 8.63
CA VAL A 22 42.62 -20.23 7.97
C VAL A 22 42.94 -21.31 9.00
N ASP A 23 43.58 -20.95 10.11
CA ASP A 23 43.94 -21.88 11.18
C ASP A 23 42.70 -22.42 11.91
N LEU A 24 41.70 -21.58 12.18
CA LEU A 24 40.44 -22.04 12.79
C LEU A 24 39.70 -23.03 11.91
N ILE A 25 39.63 -22.76 10.60
CA ILE A 25 38.92 -23.63 9.66
C ILE A 25 39.75 -24.90 9.37
N GLU A 26 41.08 -24.86 9.55
CA GLU A 26 41.93 -26.07 9.59
C GLU A 26 41.69 -26.95 10.81
N GLU A 27 41.38 -26.36 11.96
CA GLU A 27 41.05 -27.05 13.20
C GLU A 27 39.57 -27.51 13.28
N LEU A 28 38.69 -27.04 12.38
CA LEU A 28 37.30 -27.50 12.31
C LEU A 28 37.25 -28.98 11.87
N GLU A 29 37.05 -29.88 12.82
CA GLU A 29 36.66 -31.27 12.53
C GLU A 29 35.25 -31.27 11.90
N LEU A 30 35.21 -31.23 10.57
CA LEU A 30 34.00 -31.32 9.76
C LEU A 30 33.40 -32.75 9.76
N SER A 31 34.11 -33.70 10.36
CA SER A 31 33.63 -35.02 10.74
C SER A 31 33.09 -35.00 12.18
N GLY A 32 31.85 -34.56 12.31
CA GLY A 32 30.95 -34.64 13.48
C GLY A 32 31.54 -35.02 14.84
N GLU A 33 31.84 -34.04 15.69
CA GLU A 33 31.98 -34.27 17.13
C GLU A 33 30.62 -34.48 17.83
N GLY A 34 29.51 -34.04 17.23
CA GLY A 34 28.16 -34.26 17.73
C GLY A 34 27.54 -35.54 17.19
N GLU A 35 27.40 -36.59 18.00
CA GLU A 35 26.59 -37.75 17.61
C GLU A 35 25.13 -37.32 17.42
N LEU A 36 24.61 -37.51 16.21
CA LEU A 36 23.18 -37.48 15.93
C LEU A 36 22.56 -38.74 16.54
N LYS A 37 21.70 -38.55 17.55
CA LYS A 37 20.93 -39.65 18.13
C LYS A 37 19.52 -39.63 17.58
N SER A 38 18.97 -40.83 17.42
CA SER A 38 17.57 -41.03 17.11
C SER A 38 16.91 -41.88 18.18
N ARG A 39 15.61 -41.65 18.37
CA ARG A 39 14.74 -42.54 19.12
C ARG A 39 13.53 -42.86 18.27
N SER A 40 13.26 -44.15 18.10
CA SER A 40 12.10 -44.65 17.37
C SER A 40 11.05 -45.22 18.33
N ASP A 41 9.87 -44.61 18.40
CA ASP A 41 8.71 -45.14 19.10
C ASP A 41 7.73 -45.78 18.10
N LYS A 42 7.36 -47.05 18.33
CA LYS A 42 6.67 -47.90 17.33
C LYS A 42 5.26 -48.26 17.79
N TYR A 43 4.29 -48.04 16.90
CA TYR A 43 2.88 -48.27 17.14
C TYR A 43 2.33 -49.22 16.07
N GLU A 44 2.50 -50.53 16.31
CA GLU A 44 2.15 -51.58 15.33
C GLU A 44 0.66 -51.59 14.95
N THR A 45 -0.24 -51.30 15.90
CA THR A 45 -1.69 -51.25 15.66
C THR A 45 -2.10 -50.11 14.75
N GLU A 46 -1.38 -48.99 14.81
CA GLU A 46 -1.63 -47.77 14.04
C GLU A 46 -0.80 -47.72 12.75
N LYS A 47 0.06 -48.73 12.52
CA LYS A 47 1.11 -48.74 11.49
C LYS A 47 1.88 -47.42 11.46
N LYS A 48 2.35 -46.97 12.63
CA LYS A 48 3.03 -45.68 12.78
C LYS A 48 4.35 -45.81 13.52
N ILE A 49 5.38 -45.13 13.02
CA ILE A 49 6.69 -45.04 13.64
C ILE A 49 7.03 -43.56 13.83
N ILE A 50 7.39 -43.17 15.04
CA ILE A 50 7.83 -41.82 15.36
C ILE A 50 9.34 -41.86 15.56
N ILE A 51 10.09 -41.18 14.69
CA ILE A 51 11.56 -41.09 14.76
C ILE A 51 11.91 -39.67 15.18
N THR A 52 12.43 -39.53 16.39
CA THR A 52 12.87 -38.25 16.94
C THR A 52 14.38 -38.12 16.82
N TYR A 53 14.85 -37.07 16.17
CA TYR A 53 16.26 -36.74 16.01
C TYR A 53 16.70 -35.70 17.04
N GLU A 54 17.81 -35.94 17.72
CA GLU A 54 18.41 -34.99 18.65
C GLU A 54 19.94 -35.06 18.58
N PHE A 55 20.59 -33.90 18.59
CA PHE A 55 22.05 -33.83 18.72
C PHE A 55 22.45 -33.98 20.20
N THR A 56 23.42 -34.84 20.46
CA THR A 56 24.01 -35.00 21.80
C THR A 56 24.60 -33.71 22.34
N ASN A 57 25.24 -32.92 21.47
CA ASN A 57 25.64 -31.55 21.75
C ASN A 57 24.66 -30.57 21.10
N LYS A 58 23.86 -29.87 21.92
CA LYS A 58 22.90 -28.87 21.43
C LYS A 58 23.56 -27.63 20.79
N GLN A 59 24.89 -27.53 20.85
CA GLN A 59 25.71 -26.49 20.24
C GLN A 59 26.69 -27.09 19.22
N ASP A 60 26.23 -28.01 18.36
CA ASP A 60 27.01 -28.39 17.17
C ASP A 60 27.09 -27.21 16.20
N LYS A 61 28.06 -26.35 16.49
CA LYS A 61 28.36 -25.09 15.81
C LYS A 61 28.80 -25.35 14.37
N ASN A 62 29.48 -26.47 14.12
CA ASN A 62 30.00 -26.82 12.80
C ASN A 62 28.83 -27.13 11.86
N THR A 63 27.86 -27.93 12.33
CA THR A 63 26.65 -28.22 11.57
C THR A 63 25.77 -26.99 11.39
N ALA A 64 25.63 -26.15 12.42
CA ALA A 64 24.89 -24.88 12.31
C ALA A 64 25.49 -23.95 11.25
N LEU A 65 26.81 -23.78 11.28
CA LEU A 65 27.56 -22.94 10.34
C LEU A 65 27.50 -23.52 8.92
N CYS A 66 27.60 -24.84 8.77
CA CYS A 66 27.43 -25.53 7.50
C CYS A 66 26.04 -25.28 6.90
N ILE A 67 24.97 -25.41 7.69
CA ILE A 67 23.59 -25.15 7.25
C ILE A 67 23.42 -23.69 6.86
N ALA A 68 23.90 -22.75 7.67
CA ALA A 68 23.85 -21.32 7.38
C ALA A 68 24.59 -20.95 6.08
N ALA A 69 25.74 -21.57 5.84
CA ALA A 69 26.53 -21.41 4.62
C ALA A 69 25.96 -22.13 3.39
N GLY A 70 24.87 -22.90 3.56
CA GLY A 70 24.27 -23.70 2.50
C GLY A 70 25.11 -24.91 2.11
N LEU A 71 25.89 -25.48 3.03
CA LEU A 71 26.82 -26.60 2.85
C LEU A 71 26.35 -27.83 3.66
N PRO A 72 25.33 -28.60 3.22
CA PRO A 72 24.83 -29.74 3.97
C PRO A 72 25.94 -30.77 4.21
N ASN A 73 26.17 -31.16 5.48
CA ASN A 73 27.27 -32.02 5.92
C ASN A 73 26.86 -33.50 6.07
N ALA A 74 27.72 -34.33 6.67
CA ALA A 74 27.50 -35.78 6.78
C ALA A 74 26.27 -36.17 7.63
N HIS A 75 25.85 -35.35 8.60
CA HIS A 75 24.68 -35.66 9.44
C HIS A 75 23.37 -35.72 8.64
N PHE A 76 23.32 -35.06 7.47
CA PHE A 76 22.20 -35.22 6.54
C PHE A 76 22.11 -36.65 5.99
N ASP A 77 23.26 -37.26 5.66
CA ASP A 77 23.30 -38.65 5.19
C ASP A 77 23.03 -39.62 6.34
N GLU A 78 23.58 -39.37 7.54
CA GLU A 78 23.31 -40.19 8.73
C GLU A 78 21.81 -40.21 9.06
N ALA A 79 21.15 -39.06 9.01
CA ALA A 79 19.70 -38.97 9.21
C ALA A 79 18.93 -39.76 8.15
N VAL A 80 19.39 -39.72 6.88
CA VAL A 80 18.81 -40.51 5.79
C VAL A 80 19.02 -42.01 6.00
N VAL A 81 20.18 -42.44 6.48
CA VAL A 81 20.47 -43.85 6.79
C VAL A 81 19.59 -44.35 7.92
N ILE A 82 19.52 -43.63 9.05
CA ILE A 82 18.65 -43.98 10.18
C ILE A 82 17.20 -44.12 9.74
N TYR A 83 16.72 -43.16 8.95
CA TYR A 83 15.38 -43.21 8.40
C TYR A 83 15.17 -44.40 7.45
N GLY A 84 16.16 -44.65 6.59
CA GLY A 84 16.18 -45.74 5.62
C GLY A 84 16.14 -47.13 6.27
N GLU A 85 16.86 -47.34 7.37
CA GLU A 85 16.85 -48.60 8.12
C GLU A 85 15.44 -48.93 8.66
N GLU A 86 14.71 -47.93 9.17
CA GLU A 86 13.32 -48.12 9.60
C GLU A 86 12.40 -48.40 8.40
N ILE A 87 12.61 -47.76 7.25
CA ILE A 87 11.84 -48.05 6.03
C ILE A 87 12.10 -49.47 5.53
N GLU A 88 13.36 -49.92 5.48
CA GLU A 88 13.70 -51.28 5.06
C GLU A 88 13.09 -52.33 5.98
N GLN A 89 12.99 -52.04 7.28
CA GLN A 89 12.45 -52.97 8.26
C GLN A 89 10.91 -53.05 8.25
N TYR A 90 10.20 -51.93 8.07
CA TYR A 90 8.74 -51.86 8.23
C TYR A 90 7.96 -51.60 6.93
N GLY A 91 8.62 -51.16 5.86
CA GLY A 91 8.02 -50.95 4.54
C GLY A 91 7.21 -49.66 4.42
N ASP A 92 6.63 -49.45 3.24
CA ASP A 92 5.88 -48.24 2.86
C ASP A 92 4.43 -48.20 3.41
N GLU A 93 3.95 -49.30 3.98
CA GLU A 93 2.63 -49.38 4.64
C GLU A 93 2.57 -48.62 5.96
N TYR A 94 3.73 -48.29 6.56
CA TYR A 94 3.83 -47.53 7.80
C TYR A 94 3.93 -46.02 7.53
N ILE A 95 3.36 -45.22 8.44
CA ILE A 95 3.52 -43.76 8.47
C ILE A 95 4.71 -43.42 9.35
N TYR A 96 5.69 -42.71 8.79
CA TYR A 96 6.90 -42.30 9.49
C TYR A 96 6.79 -40.83 9.92
N GLN A 97 6.55 -40.59 11.21
CA GLN A 97 6.57 -39.24 11.78
C GLN A 97 7.99 -38.89 12.20
N LEU A 98 8.58 -37.88 11.57
CA LEU A 98 9.94 -37.43 11.81
C LEU A 98 9.87 -36.18 12.69
N GLU A 99 10.58 -36.17 13.82
CA GLU A 99 10.56 -35.05 14.76
C GLU A 99 11.96 -34.51 15.02
N GLY A 100 12.11 -33.17 15.01
CA GLY A 100 13.41 -32.55 15.22
C GLY A 100 13.30 -31.12 15.74
N HIS A 101 14.09 -30.82 16.76
CA HIS A 101 14.23 -29.47 17.30
C HIS A 101 15.57 -28.87 16.87
N ALA A 102 15.58 -27.61 16.48
CA ALA A 102 16.78 -26.86 16.13
C ALA A 102 17.51 -27.34 14.90
N LEU A 103 18.79 -27.68 15.05
CA LEU A 103 19.62 -28.30 14.03
C LEU A 103 18.97 -29.60 13.53
N ALA A 104 18.39 -30.39 14.43
CA ALA A 104 17.63 -31.58 14.05
C ALA A 104 16.33 -31.22 13.31
N GLY A 105 15.76 -30.04 13.57
CA GLY A 105 14.64 -29.50 12.79
C GLY A 105 15.01 -29.31 11.32
N SER A 106 16.16 -28.69 11.02
CA SER A 106 16.66 -28.55 9.64
C SER A 106 16.94 -29.91 8.97
N LEU A 107 17.44 -30.91 9.71
CA LEU A 107 17.59 -32.27 9.18
C LEU A 107 16.24 -32.92 8.86
N VAL A 108 15.24 -32.73 9.71
CA VAL A 108 13.89 -33.27 9.51
C VAL A 108 13.16 -32.58 8.35
N GLN A 109 13.36 -31.27 8.14
CA GLN A 109 12.91 -30.56 6.94
C GLN A 109 13.51 -31.18 5.67
N TYR A 110 14.81 -31.50 5.70
CA TYR A 110 15.51 -32.16 4.59
C TYR A 110 14.98 -33.57 4.33
N LEU A 111 14.79 -34.38 5.38
CA LEU A 111 14.23 -35.72 5.27
C LEU A 111 12.79 -35.72 4.74
N GLY A 112 11.98 -34.73 5.12
CA GLY A 112 10.65 -34.52 4.56
C GLY A 112 10.70 -34.35 3.05
N LEU A 113 11.58 -33.47 2.55
CA LEU A 113 11.75 -33.24 1.11
C LEU A 113 12.31 -34.49 0.39
N ILE A 114 13.25 -35.21 0.97
CA ILE A 114 13.72 -36.48 0.40
C ILE A 114 12.59 -37.51 0.31
N SER A 115 11.79 -37.63 1.38
CA SER A 115 10.66 -38.56 1.44
C SER A 115 9.60 -38.24 0.39
N GLU A 116 9.39 -36.95 0.13
CA GLU A 116 8.51 -36.46 -0.93
C GLU A 116 8.97 -36.95 -2.31
N GLY A 117 10.28 -36.84 -2.58
CA GLY A 117 10.91 -37.31 -3.82
C GLY A 117 10.79 -38.82 -4.03
N ALA A 118 10.76 -39.59 -2.96
CA ALA A 118 10.62 -41.05 -2.95
C ALA A 118 9.16 -41.53 -2.90
N GLY A 119 8.20 -40.64 -2.63
CA GLY A 119 6.78 -40.99 -2.53
C GLY A 119 6.46 -41.88 -1.33
N LEU A 120 7.10 -41.66 -0.18
CA LEU A 120 6.87 -42.38 1.07
C LEU A 120 5.78 -41.74 1.93
N ASN A 121 5.23 -42.47 2.90
CA ASN A 121 4.25 -41.92 3.86
C ASN A 121 4.98 -41.33 5.06
N TYR A 122 5.12 -39.99 5.11
CA TYR A 122 5.91 -39.28 6.11
C TYR A 122 5.16 -38.10 6.75
N GLN A 123 5.53 -37.75 7.98
CA GLN A 123 5.01 -36.58 8.68
C GLN A 123 6.19 -35.87 9.36
N ALA A 124 6.76 -34.84 8.72
CA ALA A 124 7.90 -34.11 9.26
C ALA A 124 7.43 -32.96 10.15
N LYS A 125 7.78 -33.03 11.44
CA LYS A 125 7.43 -32.05 12.47
C LYS A 125 8.69 -31.44 13.05
N THR A 126 8.82 -30.14 12.85
CA THR A 126 10.01 -29.41 13.23
C THR A 126 9.64 -28.38 14.29
N TYR A 127 10.62 -28.02 15.11
CA TYR A 127 10.44 -27.06 16.18
C TYR A 127 11.58 -26.05 16.14
N ASN A 128 11.24 -24.80 15.85
CA ASN A 128 12.18 -23.68 15.77
C ASN A 128 13.35 -24.04 14.82
N SER A 129 13.09 -24.48 13.59
CA SER A 129 14.16 -24.87 12.65
C SER A 129 15.09 -23.69 12.30
N LEU A 130 16.36 -23.96 11.95
CA LEU A 130 17.24 -22.93 11.34
C LEU A 130 16.89 -22.66 9.86
N GLY A 131 15.96 -23.40 9.28
CA GLY A 131 15.63 -23.33 7.86
C GLY A 131 16.67 -23.99 6.95
N LEU A 132 16.35 -24.11 5.67
CA LEU A 132 17.20 -24.69 4.61
C LEU A 132 17.30 -23.80 3.35
N GLU A 133 16.85 -22.55 3.38
CA GLU A 133 16.78 -21.67 2.20
C GLU A 133 18.16 -21.52 1.51
N ASN A 134 19.24 -21.40 2.30
CA ASN A 134 20.59 -21.33 1.75
C ASN A 134 21.05 -22.66 1.11
N CYS A 135 20.42 -23.78 1.45
CA CYS A 135 20.60 -25.07 0.78
C CYS A 135 19.74 -25.24 -0.47
N LEU A 136 18.70 -24.40 -0.66
CA LEU A 136 17.80 -24.46 -1.82
C LEU A 136 18.34 -23.73 -3.06
N LYS A 137 19.43 -22.97 -2.97
CA LYS A 137 20.09 -22.30 -4.12
C LYS A 137 21.60 -22.50 -4.11
N PHE A 138 22.22 -22.57 -5.29
CA PHE A 138 23.67 -22.56 -5.42
C PHE A 138 24.21 -21.14 -5.35
N ARG A 139 25.26 -20.92 -4.56
CA ARG A 139 25.91 -19.60 -4.37
C ARG A 139 27.37 -19.58 -4.82
N GLY A 140 27.91 -20.71 -5.29
CA GLY A 140 29.26 -20.86 -5.83
C GLY A 140 30.28 -21.34 -4.79
N ASN A 141 30.08 -21.03 -3.50
CA ASN A 141 30.97 -21.47 -2.42
C ASN A 141 31.00 -22.99 -2.24
N GLU A 142 29.94 -23.69 -2.63
CA GLU A 142 29.79 -25.14 -2.46
C GLU A 142 30.76 -25.96 -3.33
N PHE A 143 31.23 -25.37 -4.43
CA PHE A 143 32.18 -26.01 -5.35
C PHE A 143 33.63 -25.99 -4.83
N PHE A 144 33.88 -25.30 -3.72
CA PHE A 144 35.18 -25.28 -3.04
C PHE A 144 35.23 -26.21 -1.83
N GLY A 145 34.23 -27.09 -1.64
CA GLY A 145 34.17 -27.97 -0.47
C GLY A 145 33.85 -27.22 0.83
N TYR A 146 33.87 -27.93 1.95
CA TYR A 146 33.49 -27.33 3.24
C TYR A 146 34.48 -26.26 3.70
N LYS A 147 35.79 -26.56 3.70
CA LYS A 147 36.82 -25.69 4.28
C LYS A 147 36.87 -24.34 3.58
N LEU A 148 37.18 -24.33 2.29
CA LEU A 148 37.24 -23.10 1.50
C LEU A 148 35.85 -22.50 1.28
N GLY A 149 34.80 -23.31 1.13
CA GLY A 149 33.43 -22.82 0.98
C GLY A 149 32.91 -22.08 2.22
N LEU A 150 33.24 -22.55 3.42
CA LEU A 150 32.95 -21.87 4.69
C LEU A 150 33.78 -20.61 4.83
N LEU A 151 35.08 -20.67 4.51
CA LEU A 151 35.97 -19.51 4.56
C LEU A 151 35.44 -18.40 3.65
N GLN A 152 35.00 -18.73 2.43
CA GLN A 152 34.40 -17.76 1.51
C GLN A 152 33.04 -17.24 2.00
N HIS A 153 32.21 -18.10 2.60
CA HIS A 153 30.95 -17.65 3.19
C HIS A 153 31.17 -16.67 4.35
N ILE A 154 32.12 -16.98 5.24
CA ILE A 154 32.51 -16.13 6.36
C ILE A 154 33.15 -14.84 5.85
N ASP A 155 34.08 -14.91 4.90
CA ASP A 155 34.71 -13.74 4.29
C ASP A 155 33.66 -12.79 3.67
N ASN A 156 32.64 -13.35 3.01
CA ASN A 156 31.51 -12.59 2.49
C ASN A 156 30.66 -11.91 3.57
N ILE A 157 30.49 -12.55 4.73
CA ILE A 157 29.80 -11.96 5.89
C ILE A 157 30.67 -10.85 6.50
N VAL A 158 31.97 -11.07 6.57
CA VAL A 158 32.96 -10.24 7.26
C VAL A 158 33.35 -8.99 6.47
N ASN A 159 33.42 -9.08 5.13
CA ASN A 159 33.92 -8.03 4.23
C ASN A 159 32.83 -7.33 3.40
N GLN A 160 31.55 -7.47 3.76
CA GLN A 160 30.38 -6.99 3.02
C GLN A 160 30.24 -5.44 2.86
N LYS A 161 31.25 -4.65 3.23
CA LYS A 161 31.24 -3.18 3.22
C LYS A 161 31.76 -2.51 1.94
N GLU A 162 32.36 -3.23 0.99
CA GLU A 162 32.81 -2.63 -0.28
C GLU A 162 31.74 -2.79 -1.39
N SER A 163 30.75 -1.89 -1.46
CA SER A 163 29.59 -1.98 -2.37
C SER A 163 29.88 -1.73 -3.86
N TYR A 164 31.15 -1.61 -4.27
CA TYR A 164 31.53 -1.29 -5.66
C TYR A 164 32.45 -2.32 -6.32
N LYS A 165 32.79 -3.43 -5.66
CA LYS A 165 33.48 -4.57 -6.28
C LYS A 165 32.53 -5.75 -6.42
N MET A 166 32.40 -6.26 -7.64
CA MET A 166 31.76 -7.53 -7.91
C MET A 166 32.49 -8.62 -7.10
N ASN A 167 31.82 -9.22 -6.13
CA ASN A 167 32.42 -10.20 -5.22
C ASN A 167 32.91 -11.41 -6.04
N SER A 168 34.11 -11.94 -5.74
CA SER A 168 34.71 -13.09 -6.43
C SER A 168 33.76 -14.30 -6.53
N MET A 169 32.88 -14.51 -5.54
CA MET A 169 31.86 -15.57 -5.55
C MET A 169 30.73 -15.31 -6.55
N SER A 170 30.32 -14.05 -6.74
CA SER A 170 29.33 -13.69 -7.76
C SER A 170 29.86 -13.88 -9.18
N LEU A 171 31.14 -13.56 -9.40
CA LEU A 171 31.86 -13.82 -10.65
C LEU A 171 32.00 -15.32 -10.92
N PHE A 172 32.33 -16.10 -9.90
CA PHE A 172 32.47 -17.55 -9.99
C PHE A 172 31.13 -18.25 -10.28
N LEU A 173 30.07 -17.84 -9.60
CA LEU A 173 28.70 -18.32 -9.86
C LEU A 173 28.25 -17.99 -11.29
N SER A 174 28.49 -16.75 -11.76
CA SER A 174 28.20 -16.34 -13.14
C SER A 174 28.94 -17.23 -14.14
N ALA A 175 30.21 -17.52 -13.92
CA ALA A 175 30.99 -18.38 -14.82
C ALA A 175 30.47 -19.82 -14.86
N LEU A 176 29.98 -20.36 -13.73
CA LEU A 176 29.34 -21.68 -13.69
C LEU A 176 28.02 -21.72 -14.47
N ILE A 177 27.28 -20.61 -14.50
CA ILE A 177 26.05 -20.46 -15.30
C ILE A 177 26.40 -20.35 -16.79
N ASP A 178 27.40 -19.54 -17.13
CA ASP A 178 27.85 -19.34 -18.51
C ASP A 178 28.38 -20.64 -19.16
N GLU A 179 29.07 -21.47 -18.39
CA GLU A 179 29.54 -22.79 -18.82
C GLU A 179 28.43 -23.88 -18.78
N GLY A 180 27.20 -23.51 -18.44
CA GLY A 180 26.04 -24.39 -18.43
C GLY A 180 25.99 -25.40 -17.29
N VAL A 181 26.87 -25.29 -16.28
CA VAL A 181 26.91 -26.20 -15.13
C VAL A 181 25.64 -26.07 -14.30
N ILE A 182 25.21 -24.83 -14.05
CA ILE A 182 23.94 -24.50 -13.38
C ILE A 182 22.99 -23.96 -14.42
N LYS A 183 21.79 -24.55 -14.50
CA LYS A 183 20.72 -24.11 -15.40
C LYS A 183 19.49 -23.67 -14.61
N TYR A 184 18.95 -22.53 -15.00
CA TYR A 184 17.64 -22.05 -14.59
C TYR A 184 16.61 -22.47 -15.66
N SER A 185 15.45 -22.90 -15.19
CA SER A 185 14.25 -23.25 -15.92
C SER A 185 13.68 -21.99 -16.57
N GLU A 186 13.36 -22.04 -17.85
CA GLU A 186 12.84 -20.87 -18.57
C GLU A 186 11.39 -20.57 -18.14
N GLY A 187 11.13 -19.41 -17.54
CA GLY A 187 9.79 -18.82 -17.49
C GLY A 187 9.15 -18.53 -16.13
N GLU A 188 9.79 -18.81 -15.00
CA GLU A 188 9.19 -18.56 -13.67
C GLU A 188 10.04 -17.59 -12.82
N ALA A 189 9.40 -16.58 -12.24
CA ALA A 189 10.04 -15.69 -11.27
C ALA A 189 10.26 -16.45 -9.94
N GLY A 190 11.52 -16.62 -9.53
CA GLY A 190 11.88 -17.31 -8.29
C GLY A 190 12.58 -18.67 -8.46
N ASP A 191 13.03 -19.06 -9.66
CA ASP A 191 13.74 -20.32 -9.84
C ASP A 191 15.11 -20.34 -9.14
N TYR A 192 15.33 -21.37 -8.31
CA TYR A 192 16.53 -21.53 -7.49
C TYR A 192 17.76 -22.07 -8.26
N GLY A 193 17.58 -22.50 -9.53
CA GLY A 193 18.63 -23.04 -10.40
C GLY A 193 19.16 -24.41 -9.94
N ASN A 194 19.49 -25.33 -10.86
CA ASN A 194 20.06 -26.62 -10.48
C ASN A 194 21.13 -27.12 -11.48
N ILE A 195 21.90 -28.15 -11.10
CA ILE A 195 22.95 -28.73 -11.94
C ILE A 195 22.33 -29.31 -13.22
N SER A 196 22.84 -28.89 -14.38
CA SER A 196 22.38 -29.34 -15.69
C SER A 196 22.55 -30.86 -15.87
N SER A 197 21.62 -31.49 -16.58
CA SER A 197 21.59 -32.94 -16.80
C SER A 197 22.86 -33.46 -17.50
N GLU A 198 23.54 -32.61 -18.26
CA GLU A 198 24.78 -32.96 -18.95
C GLU A 198 25.99 -33.15 -18.02
N PHE A 199 25.91 -32.67 -16.77
CA PHE A 199 26.92 -32.83 -15.73
C PHE A 199 26.52 -33.90 -14.70
N ARG A 200 25.46 -34.66 -14.99
CA ARG A 200 25.00 -35.81 -14.21
C ARG A 200 25.33 -37.10 -14.96
N LYS A 201 25.58 -38.19 -14.23
CA LYS A 201 25.80 -39.51 -14.85
C LYS A 201 24.51 -40.00 -15.48
N LYS A 202 24.60 -40.55 -16.69
CA LYS A 202 23.43 -40.98 -17.47
C LYS A 202 22.67 -42.10 -16.74
N GLY A 203 21.44 -41.80 -16.30
CA GLY A 203 20.57 -42.75 -15.61
C GLY A 203 20.77 -42.85 -14.08
N ASP A 204 21.51 -41.92 -13.47
CA ASP A 204 21.78 -41.87 -12.03
C ASP A 204 21.66 -40.40 -11.53
N GLU A 205 21.26 -40.19 -10.27
CA GLU A 205 21.23 -38.88 -9.62
C GLU A 205 22.63 -38.44 -9.12
N ARG A 206 23.69 -39.11 -9.57
CA ARG A 206 25.08 -38.79 -9.21
C ARG A 206 25.75 -37.85 -10.20
N LEU A 207 26.70 -37.06 -9.70
CA LEU A 207 27.44 -36.10 -10.52
C LEU A 207 28.50 -36.77 -11.40
N ASP A 208 28.70 -36.23 -12.60
CA ASP A 208 29.92 -36.47 -13.38
C ASP A 208 31.05 -35.60 -12.82
N THR A 209 31.70 -36.10 -11.78
CA THR A 209 32.79 -35.44 -11.07
C THR A 209 33.92 -35.03 -12.02
N ASN A 210 34.22 -35.82 -13.05
CA ASN A 210 35.32 -35.53 -13.97
C ASN A 210 34.98 -34.34 -14.87
N LYS A 211 33.75 -34.30 -15.39
CA LYS A 211 33.28 -33.19 -16.23
C LYS A 211 33.21 -31.88 -15.44
N ILE A 212 32.68 -31.91 -14.21
CA ILE A 212 32.62 -30.73 -13.34
C ILE A 212 34.03 -30.25 -12.96
N LYS A 213 34.93 -31.16 -12.53
CA LYS A 213 36.32 -30.78 -12.22
C LYS A 213 37.04 -30.16 -13.41
N GLY A 214 36.75 -30.62 -14.63
CA GLY A 214 37.29 -30.01 -15.85
C GLY A 214 36.86 -28.55 -16.03
N VAL A 215 35.56 -28.27 -15.85
CA VAL A 215 35.02 -26.90 -15.95
C VAL A 215 35.51 -26.02 -14.80
N LEU A 216 35.56 -26.53 -13.56
CA LEU A 216 36.08 -25.77 -12.42
C LEU A 216 37.54 -25.37 -12.63
N LYS A 217 38.40 -26.27 -13.14
CA LYS A 217 39.80 -25.93 -13.44
C LYS A 217 39.88 -24.84 -14.49
N LYS A 218 39.07 -24.92 -15.55
CA LYS A 218 38.97 -23.88 -16.58
C LYS A 218 38.57 -22.52 -15.97
N ILE A 219 37.50 -22.48 -15.17
CA ILE A 219 37.02 -21.24 -14.53
C ILE A 219 38.07 -20.66 -13.59
N VAL A 220 38.75 -21.49 -12.79
CA VAL A 220 39.79 -21.04 -11.85
C VAL A 220 40.99 -20.45 -12.61
N ILE A 221 41.38 -21.01 -13.75
CA ILE A 221 42.45 -20.46 -14.60
C ILE A 221 42.02 -19.12 -15.23
N GLU A 222 40.84 -19.10 -15.86
CA GLU A 222 40.41 -17.97 -16.70
C GLU A 222 39.85 -16.79 -15.90
N LYS A 223 39.17 -17.04 -14.77
CA LYS A 223 38.46 -16.02 -13.98
C LYS A 223 39.16 -15.66 -12.68
N LEU A 224 39.99 -16.56 -12.13
CA LEU A 224 40.76 -16.33 -10.91
C LEU A 224 42.27 -16.21 -11.16
N GLU A 225 42.69 -16.17 -12.43
CA GLU A 225 44.07 -15.93 -12.89
C GLU A 225 45.11 -16.88 -12.26
N LYS A 226 44.74 -18.15 -12.06
CA LYS A 226 45.64 -19.18 -11.49
C LYS A 226 46.34 -19.98 -12.58
N THR A 227 47.52 -20.51 -12.24
CA THR A 227 48.24 -21.45 -13.12
C THR A 227 47.51 -22.79 -13.22
N GLU A 228 47.82 -23.57 -14.26
CA GLU A 228 47.21 -24.90 -14.46
C GLU A 228 47.48 -25.85 -13.30
N GLU A 229 48.66 -25.76 -12.67
CA GLU A 229 49.04 -26.56 -11.50
C GLU A 229 48.27 -26.11 -10.23
N GLU A 230 48.16 -24.80 -9.99
CA GLU A 230 47.38 -24.26 -8.87
C GLU A 230 45.88 -24.57 -9.01
N ALA A 231 45.32 -24.43 -10.21
CA ALA A 231 43.92 -24.76 -10.46
C ALA A 231 43.66 -26.26 -10.29
N LYS A 232 44.60 -27.11 -10.72
CA LYS A 232 44.52 -28.55 -10.52
C LYS A 232 44.53 -28.90 -9.03
N ASN A 233 45.47 -28.36 -8.26
CA ASN A 233 45.57 -28.64 -6.83
C ASN A 233 44.34 -28.11 -6.08
N LEU A 234 43.93 -26.86 -6.32
CA LEU A 234 42.77 -26.26 -5.67
C LEU A 234 41.48 -27.09 -5.89
N VAL A 235 41.20 -27.46 -7.14
CA VAL A 235 39.98 -28.20 -7.49
C VAL A 235 40.07 -29.66 -7.05
N ASP A 236 41.20 -30.33 -7.24
CA ASP A 236 41.30 -31.76 -6.92
C ASP A 236 41.30 -32.04 -5.42
N GLU A 237 41.87 -31.14 -4.60
CA GLU A 237 41.97 -31.29 -3.15
C GLU A 237 40.69 -30.86 -2.40
N ASN A 238 39.94 -29.89 -2.92
CA ASN A 238 38.83 -29.29 -2.17
C ASN A 238 37.44 -29.62 -2.70
N PHE A 239 37.28 -29.93 -3.99
CA PHE A 239 35.95 -30.22 -4.56
C PHE A 239 35.33 -31.47 -3.92
N ASN A 240 34.23 -31.29 -3.20
CA ASN A 240 33.47 -32.38 -2.60
C ASN A 240 32.14 -32.58 -3.35
N PRO A 241 32.00 -33.66 -4.15
CA PRO A 241 30.78 -33.90 -4.92
C PRO A 241 29.55 -34.14 -4.05
N ARG A 242 29.71 -34.61 -2.79
CA ARG A 242 28.57 -34.89 -1.90
C ARG A 242 27.78 -33.65 -1.50
N ILE A 243 28.46 -32.51 -1.31
CA ILE A 243 27.78 -31.24 -1.00
C ILE A 243 26.85 -30.86 -2.14
N ILE A 244 27.36 -30.95 -3.37
CA ILE A 244 26.63 -30.61 -4.58
C ILE A 244 25.49 -31.61 -4.82
N GLU A 245 25.73 -32.92 -4.64
CA GLU A 245 24.69 -33.96 -4.76
C GLU A 245 23.54 -33.72 -3.77
N ARG A 246 23.83 -33.43 -2.50
CA ARG A 246 22.81 -33.18 -1.47
C ARG A 246 21.94 -31.98 -1.82
N LYS A 247 22.54 -30.86 -2.25
CA LYS A 247 21.78 -29.67 -2.69
C LYS A 247 21.00 -29.93 -3.96
N MET A 248 21.63 -30.57 -4.95
CA MET A 248 20.99 -30.89 -6.22
C MET A 248 19.74 -31.73 -6.01
N ASN A 249 19.81 -32.76 -5.15
CA ASN A 249 18.68 -33.63 -4.82
C ASN A 249 17.63 -32.88 -4.00
N LEU A 250 18.05 -32.07 -3.03
CA LEU A 250 17.14 -31.22 -2.26
C LEU A 250 16.33 -30.28 -3.17
N ILE A 251 16.99 -29.61 -4.11
CA ILE A 251 16.35 -28.68 -5.07
C ILE A 251 15.40 -29.43 -6.00
N ASN A 252 15.78 -30.59 -6.52
CA ASN A 252 14.87 -31.40 -7.35
C ASN A 252 13.62 -31.81 -6.57
N ASN A 253 13.79 -32.23 -5.32
CA ASN A 253 12.67 -32.65 -4.48
C ASN A 253 11.82 -31.48 -3.98
N TYR A 254 12.43 -30.31 -3.76
CA TYR A 254 11.72 -29.07 -3.48
C TYR A 254 10.87 -28.62 -4.68
N LYS A 255 11.37 -28.77 -5.91
CA LYS A 255 10.57 -28.54 -7.13
C LYS A 255 9.37 -29.48 -7.18
N LYS A 256 9.57 -30.79 -6.97
CA LYS A 256 8.45 -31.76 -6.90
C LYS A 256 7.43 -31.41 -5.80
N TYR A 257 7.92 -30.95 -4.65
CA TYR A 257 7.09 -30.49 -3.55
C TYR A 257 6.25 -29.26 -3.94
N ASN A 258 6.83 -28.28 -4.64
CA ASN A 258 6.14 -27.09 -5.14
C ASN A 258 5.18 -27.41 -6.30
N GLU A 259 5.54 -28.31 -7.21
CA GLU A 259 4.68 -28.76 -8.32
C GLU A 259 3.43 -29.48 -7.78
N ARG A 260 3.54 -30.27 -6.71
CA ARG A 260 2.38 -30.93 -6.06
C ARG A 260 1.48 -29.99 -5.27
N LYS A 261 1.93 -28.78 -4.95
CA LYS A 261 1.09 -27.74 -4.33
C LYS A 261 -0.10 -27.36 -5.23
N GLU A 262 0.00 -27.66 -6.53
CA GLU A 262 -1.02 -27.37 -7.55
C GLU A 262 -1.93 -28.58 -7.90
N GLU A 263 -1.66 -29.79 -7.39
CA GLU A 263 -2.47 -31.01 -7.68
C GLU A 263 -3.36 -31.43 -6.47
N ASP A 264 -4.65 -31.62 -6.74
CA ASP A 264 -5.74 -31.93 -5.80
C ASP A 264 -5.48 -33.02 -4.72
N GLU A 265 -5.94 -32.69 -3.51
CA GLU A 265 -6.45 -33.53 -2.41
C GLU A 265 -5.56 -34.40 -1.48
N ARG A 266 -4.22 -34.49 -1.54
CA ARG A 266 -3.48 -35.30 -0.52
C ARG A 266 -2.19 -34.76 0.10
N ILE A 267 -1.78 -33.53 -0.18
CA ILE A 267 -0.66 -32.90 0.55
C ILE A 267 -1.14 -31.57 1.11
N ILE A 268 -1.37 -31.54 2.42
CA ILE A 268 -1.77 -30.33 3.14
C ILE A 268 -0.50 -29.57 3.53
N ASN A 269 -0.28 -28.43 2.90
CA ASN A 269 0.70 -27.45 3.35
C ASN A 269 0.08 -26.64 4.50
N TYR A 270 0.40 -26.99 5.75
CA TYR A 270 -0.30 -26.51 6.95
C TYR A 270 -0.05 -25.05 7.33
N ILE A 271 0.49 -24.24 6.43
CA ILE A 271 0.58 -22.78 6.62
C ILE A 271 -0.35 -22.04 5.64
N LEU A 272 -0.86 -22.67 4.56
CA LEU A 272 -1.58 -21.96 3.49
C LEU A 272 -2.73 -22.74 2.81
N SER A 273 -3.37 -23.71 3.46
CA SER A 273 -4.54 -24.36 2.86
C SER A 273 -5.84 -23.93 3.54
N ASP A 274 -6.80 -23.41 2.78
CA ASP A 274 -8.16 -23.01 3.20
C ASP A 274 -9.05 -24.16 3.72
N ASN A 275 -8.44 -25.28 4.09
CA ASN A 275 -9.13 -26.48 4.54
C ASN A 275 -9.31 -26.46 6.06
N ILE A 276 -10.38 -25.81 6.54
CA ILE A 276 -10.80 -25.77 7.95
C ILE A 276 -10.94 -27.19 8.55
N LEU A 277 -11.27 -28.21 7.75
CA LEU A 277 -11.34 -29.60 8.22
C LEU A 277 -9.96 -30.17 8.56
N ALA A 278 -8.88 -29.74 7.91
CA ALA A 278 -7.52 -30.20 8.19
C ALA A 278 -7.01 -29.74 9.56
N GLY A 279 -7.38 -28.53 10.01
CA GLY A 279 -7.07 -28.04 11.37
C GLY A 279 -7.82 -28.81 12.47
N LEU A 280 -9.03 -29.30 12.16
CA LEU A 280 -9.86 -30.12 13.07
C LEU A 280 -9.42 -31.59 13.13
N TYR A 281 -8.70 -32.08 12.11
CA TYR A 281 -8.18 -33.45 12.06
C TYR A 281 -6.65 -33.45 11.90
N GLN A 282 -5.91 -33.29 13.00
CA GLN A 282 -4.44 -33.49 13.10
C GLN A 282 -3.95 -34.90 12.67
N HIS A 283 -4.82 -35.72 12.07
CA HIS A 283 -4.63 -37.09 11.66
C HIS A 283 -4.85 -37.32 10.15
N ALA A 284 -5.14 -36.28 9.35
CA ALA A 284 -5.73 -36.46 8.02
C ALA A 284 -4.76 -36.56 6.81
N GLY A 285 -3.45 -36.33 6.96
CA GLY A 285 -2.49 -36.38 5.84
C GLY A 285 -1.32 -37.34 6.07
N ILE A 286 -1.11 -38.29 5.16
CA ILE A 286 0.01 -39.25 5.20
C ILE A 286 1.36 -38.66 4.73
N ARG A 287 1.38 -37.43 4.18
CA ARG A 287 2.58 -36.71 3.67
C ARG A 287 2.49 -35.23 3.97
N HIS A 288 3.31 -34.70 4.89
CA HIS A 288 3.39 -33.26 5.19
C HIS A 288 4.68 -32.86 5.91
N ILE A 289 5.06 -31.58 5.82
CA ILE A 289 6.16 -30.94 6.56
C ILE A 289 5.60 -29.70 7.27
N ILE A 290 5.84 -29.57 8.59
CA ILE A 290 5.40 -28.42 9.40
C ILE A 290 6.51 -27.98 10.35
N ASP A 291 6.60 -26.68 10.62
CA ASP A 291 7.26 -26.16 11.83
C ASP A 291 6.15 -25.76 12.81
N ILE A 292 6.09 -26.45 13.94
CA ILE A 292 5.00 -26.31 14.92
C ILE A 292 5.02 -24.92 15.56
N ASP A 293 6.20 -24.30 15.63
CA ASP A 293 6.36 -22.96 16.20
C ASP A 293 6.03 -21.84 15.19
N PHE A 294 5.71 -22.19 13.93
CA PHE A 294 5.31 -21.26 12.87
C PHE A 294 3.80 -21.29 12.54
N GLN A 295 2.98 -22.02 13.30
CA GLN A 295 1.52 -21.94 13.16
C GLN A 295 1.04 -20.56 13.64
N ALA A 296 0.56 -19.73 12.71
CA ALA A 296 -0.04 -18.44 13.02
C ALA A 296 -1.14 -18.60 14.08
N GLY A 297 -0.93 -18.01 15.27
CA GLY A 297 -1.92 -17.82 16.31
C GLY A 297 -2.57 -19.09 16.86
N ARG A 298 -2.18 -19.50 18.08
CA ARG A 298 -3.07 -20.31 18.92
C ARG A 298 -4.36 -19.52 19.19
N SER A 299 -5.37 -19.79 18.38
CA SER A 299 -6.71 -19.23 18.49
C SER A 299 -7.41 -19.88 19.68
N SER A 300 -7.74 -19.06 20.69
CA SER A 300 -8.74 -19.45 21.69
C SER A 300 -10.10 -19.58 20.99
N ASP A 301 -11.02 -20.36 21.58
CA ASP A 301 -12.40 -20.52 21.08
C ASP A 301 -13.15 -19.17 20.88
N GLU A 302 -12.64 -18.08 21.47
CA GLU A 302 -13.11 -16.71 21.32
C GLU A 302 -12.71 -16.08 19.96
N LEU A 303 -11.54 -16.43 19.40
CA LEU A 303 -11.09 -15.94 18.10
C LEU A 303 -11.85 -16.63 16.95
N CYS A 304 -12.19 -17.91 17.07
CA CYS A 304 -13.04 -18.61 16.10
C CYS A 304 -14.50 -18.09 16.10
N TYR A 305 -14.95 -17.50 17.21
CA TYR A 305 -16.25 -16.83 17.30
C TYR A 305 -16.21 -15.42 16.70
N LEU A 306 -15.12 -14.67 16.88
CA LEU A 306 -14.90 -13.34 16.28
C LEU A 306 -14.59 -13.41 14.77
N LEU A 307 -13.85 -14.42 14.30
CA LEU A 307 -13.57 -14.68 12.87
C LEU A 307 -14.80 -15.10 12.08
N LYS A 308 -15.87 -15.57 12.75
CA LYS A 308 -17.18 -15.83 12.13
C LYS A 308 -18.01 -14.57 11.90
N ILE A 309 -17.60 -13.44 12.45
CA ILE A 309 -18.31 -12.15 12.41
C ILE A 309 -17.60 -11.15 11.48
N LEU A 310 -16.39 -11.45 11.01
CA LEU A 310 -15.66 -10.64 10.03
C LEU A 310 -15.83 -11.24 8.64
N GLU A 311 -16.47 -10.49 7.75
CA GLU A 311 -16.67 -10.82 6.33
C GLU A 311 -15.32 -10.94 5.59
N GLU A 312 -15.31 -11.82 4.59
CA GLU A 312 -14.18 -12.53 3.97
C GLU A 312 -13.03 -11.71 3.34
N ASP A 313 -13.07 -10.37 3.32
CA ASP A 313 -12.13 -9.56 2.52
C ASP A 313 -10.83 -9.12 3.23
N ASN A 314 -10.59 -9.54 4.48
CA ASN A 314 -9.29 -9.35 5.17
C ASN A 314 -8.59 -10.67 5.54
N ILE A 315 -9.09 -11.79 5.03
CA ILE A 315 -8.43 -13.09 5.18
C ILE A 315 -7.22 -13.16 4.23
N ASP A 316 -7.34 -12.58 3.03
CA ASP A 316 -6.30 -12.62 1.99
C ASP A 316 -5.02 -11.88 2.40
N ASP A 317 -5.09 -10.71 3.05
CA ASP A 317 -3.90 -10.00 3.54
C ASP A 317 -3.20 -10.73 4.71
N LEU A 318 -3.93 -11.57 5.45
CA LEU A 318 -3.35 -12.46 6.47
C LEU A 318 -2.71 -13.69 5.83
N LEU A 319 -3.31 -14.21 4.74
CA LEU A 319 -2.80 -15.32 3.91
C LEU A 319 -1.63 -14.92 3.00
N GLU A 320 -1.49 -13.63 2.64
CA GLU A 320 -0.41 -13.11 1.78
C GLU A 320 0.93 -12.96 2.52
N SER A 321 0.96 -13.04 3.85
CA SER A 321 2.20 -13.09 4.64
C SER A 321 2.87 -14.48 4.58
N SER A 322 3.22 -14.89 3.36
CA SER A 322 3.86 -16.15 3.00
C SER A 322 5.33 -16.20 3.46
N GLY A 323 5.56 -16.33 4.77
CA GLY A 323 6.88 -16.72 5.24
C GLY A 323 7.24 -18.12 4.74
N ASP A 324 8.36 -18.25 4.03
CA ASP A 324 8.85 -19.55 3.57
C ASP A 324 9.35 -20.38 4.78
N LEU A 325 8.79 -21.59 4.95
CA LEU A 325 9.14 -22.58 5.99
C LEU A 325 10.65 -22.89 6.03
N PHE A 326 11.34 -22.70 4.91
CA PHE A 326 12.76 -22.95 4.76
C PHE A 326 13.63 -21.72 5.05
N THR A 327 13.07 -20.52 5.27
CA THR A 327 13.83 -19.34 5.70
C THR A 327 14.20 -19.45 7.19
N PRO A 328 15.40 -19.02 7.62
CA PRO A 328 15.79 -19.10 9.03
C PRO A 328 14.85 -18.27 9.92
N PHE A 329 14.17 -18.93 10.86
CA PHE A 329 13.31 -18.25 11.83
C PHE A 329 13.87 -18.36 13.25
N VAL A 330 13.93 -17.22 13.95
CA VAL A 330 14.17 -17.16 15.39
C VAL A 330 12.91 -16.56 16.00
N LEU A 331 12.07 -17.41 16.60
CA LEU A 331 10.87 -16.97 17.31
C LEU A 331 11.29 -16.37 18.67
N LEU A 332 11.13 -15.06 18.80
CA LEU A 332 11.14 -14.34 20.08
C LEU A 332 9.66 -14.15 20.40
N THR A 333 9.17 -14.70 21.51
CA THR A 333 7.73 -14.90 21.73
C THR A 333 6.86 -13.64 21.60
N GLU A 334 5.95 -13.75 20.62
CA GLU A 334 4.56 -13.28 20.45
C GLU A 334 4.10 -11.90 20.97
N GLU A 335 3.58 -11.14 20.00
CA GLU A 335 2.30 -10.42 20.06
C GLU A 335 2.02 -9.64 21.35
N ASP A 336 2.85 -8.63 21.56
CA ASP A 336 2.43 -7.29 21.90
C ASP A 336 3.69 -6.44 21.79
N ASN A 337 3.61 -5.23 21.22
CA ASN A 337 4.76 -4.35 20.94
C ASN A 337 5.52 -3.85 22.21
N ASN A 338 5.35 -4.53 23.35
CA ASN A 338 5.86 -4.21 24.69
C ASN A 338 6.45 -5.41 25.48
N ARG A 339 6.78 -6.57 24.89
CA ARG A 339 7.48 -7.67 25.63
C ARG A 339 8.94 -7.87 25.21
N GLU A 340 9.78 -8.28 26.18
CA GLU A 340 11.22 -8.54 26.01
C GLU A 340 11.53 -9.74 25.09
N LEU A 341 12.54 -9.59 24.23
CA LEU A 341 12.99 -10.63 23.30
C LEU A 341 13.65 -11.80 24.08
N ILE A 342 13.36 -13.06 23.72
CA ILE A 342 14.02 -14.27 24.24
C ILE A 342 14.21 -15.32 23.14
N ASN A 343 15.38 -15.93 22.99
CA ASN A 343 15.63 -16.97 22.00
C ASN A 343 14.98 -18.32 22.40
N ARG A 344 15.00 -19.29 21.48
CA ARG A 344 14.46 -20.65 21.61
C ARG A 344 14.90 -21.47 22.84
N PHE A 345 15.93 -21.04 23.58
CA PHE A 345 16.35 -21.66 24.84
C PHE A 345 15.81 -20.91 26.08
N LYS A 346 14.82 -20.02 25.88
CA LYS A 346 14.25 -19.12 26.90
C LYS A 346 15.29 -18.21 27.56
N LYS A 347 16.31 -17.80 26.79
CA LYS A 347 17.34 -16.86 27.22
C LYS A 347 17.13 -15.52 26.53
N LYS A 348 17.31 -14.41 27.24
CA LYS A 348 17.35 -13.07 26.61
C LYS A 348 18.47 -13.05 25.57
N PRO A 349 18.23 -12.55 24.34
CA PRO A 349 19.22 -12.61 23.28
C PRO A 349 20.44 -11.80 23.69
N GLN A 350 21.62 -12.37 23.47
CA GLN A 350 22.87 -11.65 23.68
C GLN A 350 23.36 -11.06 22.36
N LEU A 351 23.94 -9.86 22.44
CA LEU A 351 24.43 -9.05 21.32
C LEU A 351 25.21 -9.92 20.30
N GLY A 352 24.69 -10.23 19.12
CA GLY A 352 25.35 -11.11 18.14
C GLY A 352 24.47 -12.29 17.68
N GLU A 353 23.41 -12.62 18.43
CA GLU A 353 22.34 -13.50 17.98
C GLU A 353 21.49 -12.73 16.95
N ILE A 354 21.63 -13.05 15.65
CA ILE A 354 21.07 -12.29 14.53
C ILE A 354 19.54 -12.16 14.66
N THR A 355 19.08 -10.93 14.92
CA THR A 355 17.70 -10.50 14.64
C THR A 355 17.79 -9.15 13.94
N ASN A 356 16.96 -8.94 12.92
CA ASN A 356 16.89 -7.66 12.19
C ASN A 356 15.94 -6.65 12.89
N ARG A 357 15.66 -6.79 14.20
CA ARG A 357 14.71 -5.94 14.98
C ARG A 357 15.11 -5.77 16.47
N ILE A 358 15.25 -4.53 16.91
CA ILE A 358 15.53 -4.00 18.27
C ILE A 358 14.21 -3.65 18.99
N ASN A 359 14.16 -3.88 20.31
CA ASN A 359 12.98 -3.62 21.16
C ASN A 359 12.72 -2.10 21.38
N ASN A 360 11.44 -1.67 21.37
CA ASN A 360 11.00 -0.30 21.63
C ASN A 360 11.43 0.27 22.99
N GLU A 361 11.47 -0.53 24.06
CA GLU A 361 11.92 -0.08 25.39
C GLU A 361 13.42 0.24 25.39
N TYR A 362 14.21 -0.49 24.60
CA TYR A 362 15.61 -0.14 24.37
C TYR A 362 15.73 1.16 23.58
N LEU A 363 14.91 1.36 22.54
CA LEU A 363 14.90 2.59 21.74
C LEU A 363 14.52 3.81 22.61
N LYS A 364 13.47 3.72 23.44
CA LYS A 364 13.08 4.78 24.39
C LYS A 364 14.19 5.11 25.38
N ALA A 365 14.85 4.09 25.93
CA ALA A 365 15.91 4.26 26.90
C ALA A 365 17.19 4.87 26.27
N LEU A 366 17.53 4.46 25.05
CA LEU A 366 18.63 5.02 24.26
C LEU A 366 18.38 6.49 23.91
N ILE A 367 17.18 6.82 23.42
CA ILE A 367 16.78 8.19 23.10
C ILE A 367 16.86 9.05 24.37
N LYS A 368 16.34 8.57 25.50
CA LYS A 368 16.43 9.27 26.77
C LYS A 368 17.87 9.56 27.17
N ASP A 369 18.74 8.56 27.08
CA ASP A 369 20.14 8.66 27.46
C ASP A 369 20.90 9.69 26.60
N ILE A 370 20.70 9.65 25.28
CA ILE A 370 21.29 10.62 24.34
C ILE A 370 20.79 12.04 24.63
N VAL A 371 19.48 12.22 24.83
CA VAL A 371 18.89 13.54 25.09
C VAL A 371 19.35 14.11 26.44
N LEU A 372 19.57 13.28 27.46
CA LEU A 372 20.11 13.72 28.74
C LEU A 372 21.58 14.11 28.67
N ASP A 373 22.40 13.36 27.93
CA ASP A 373 23.80 13.73 27.68
C ASP A 373 23.88 15.06 26.92
N ILE A 374 23.00 15.26 25.94
CA ILE A 374 22.84 16.53 25.22
C ILE A 374 22.50 17.67 26.17
N LYS A 375 21.45 17.50 27.01
CA LYS A 375 21.03 18.49 28.00
C LYS A 375 22.13 18.85 29.00
N ALA A 376 23.00 17.90 29.35
CA ALA A 376 24.10 18.12 30.28
C ALA A 376 25.21 19.00 29.67
N VAL A 377 25.43 18.90 28.36
CA VAL A 377 26.43 19.69 27.63
C VAL A 377 25.89 21.07 27.26
N ASP A 378 24.66 21.14 26.75
CA ASP A 378 23.97 22.41 26.47
C ASP A 378 22.48 22.35 26.83
N LYS A 379 22.10 23.11 27.85
CA LYS A 379 20.72 23.20 28.33
C LYS A 379 19.79 23.97 27.38
N ASN A 380 20.34 24.87 26.56
CA ASN A 380 19.55 25.63 25.59
C ASN A 380 19.18 24.79 24.37
N LEU A 381 19.93 23.71 24.10
CA LEU A 381 19.70 22.86 22.96
C LEU A 381 18.33 22.16 22.98
N ILE A 382 17.87 21.76 24.16
CA ILE A 382 16.51 21.19 24.32
C ILE A 382 15.43 22.22 23.93
N LYS A 383 15.69 23.53 24.10
CA LYS A 383 14.79 24.60 23.64
C LYS A 383 14.78 24.69 22.11
N GLU A 384 15.92 24.53 21.45
CA GLU A 384 16.00 24.52 19.99
C GLU A 384 15.34 23.26 19.40
N ILE A 385 15.56 22.08 20.00
CA ILE A 385 14.86 20.84 19.63
C ILE A 385 13.34 21.02 19.74
N PHE A 386 12.86 21.67 20.81
CA PHE A 386 11.44 22.01 20.94
C PHE A 386 10.95 22.94 19.83
N LYS A 387 11.66 24.05 19.55
CA LYS A 387 11.30 24.99 18.46
C LYS A 387 11.24 24.29 17.10
N ILE A 388 12.18 23.40 16.80
CA ILE A 388 12.22 22.66 15.53
C ILE A 388 11.08 21.64 15.46
N SER A 389 10.81 20.91 16.55
CA SER A 389 9.68 19.96 16.61
C SER A 389 8.31 20.61 16.35
N GLN A 390 8.19 21.93 16.53
CA GLN A 390 6.98 22.68 16.22
C GLN A 390 6.86 23.09 14.74
N ARG A 391 7.92 23.03 13.93
CA ARG A 391 7.97 23.53 12.54
C ARG A 391 7.69 22.46 11.47
N LYS A 392 6.72 21.57 11.71
CA LYS A 392 6.27 20.46 10.84
C LYS A 392 7.24 19.27 10.66
N ASN A 393 8.51 19.33 11.08
CA ASN A 393 9.40 18.15 11.05
C ASN A 393 9.33 17.35 12.36
N ARG A 394 8.67 16.18 12.34
CA ARG A 394 8.48 15.35 13.55
C ARG A 394 9.63 14.36 13.81
N THR A 395 10.65 14.32 12.96
CA THR A 395 11.78 13.37 13.03
C THR A 395 13.08 13.98 13.58
N GLU A 396 13.09 15.24 14.02
CA GLU A 396 14.35 15.90 14.47
C GLU A 396 15.06 15.16 15.61
N ILE A 397 14.33 14.61 16.60
CA ILE A 397 14.94 13.82 17.67
C ILE A 397 15.53 12.52 17.12
N GLN A 398 14.92 11.94 16.08
CA GLN A 398 15.48 10.79 15.38
C GLN A 398 16.79 11.18 14.68
N GLU A 399 16.81 12.27 13.90
CA GLU A 399 18.00 12.75 13.17
C GLU A 399 19.17 13.05 14.13
N ILE A 400 18.91 13.72 15.26
CA ILE A 400 19.91 13.99 16.29
C ILE A 400 20.44 12.69 16.93
N VAL A 401 19.56 11.71 17.14
CA VAL A 401 19.94 10.39 17.68
C VAL A 401 20.77 9.62 16.64
N GLU A 402 20.37 9.58 15.38
CA GLU A 402 21.12 8.95 14.29
C GLU A 402 22.50 9.59 14.12
N ASP A 403 22.59 10.91 14.14
CA ASP A 403 23.86 11.63 14.09
C ASP A 403 24.76 11.34 15.29
N ARG A 404 24.16 11.24 16.49
CA ARG A 404 24.90 10.87 17.69
C ARG A 404 25.44 9.45 17.60
N LEU A 405 24.68 8.56 16.97
CA LEU A 405 25.02 7.17 16.69
C LEU A 405 26.11 7.06 15.60
N TYR A 406 26.06 7.87 14.56
CA TYR A 406 27.16 8.02 13.59
C TYR A 406 28.42 8.58 14.25
N TYR A 407 28.30 9.60 15.11
CA TYR A 407 29.45 10.11 15.88
C TYR A 407 30.03 9.05 16.82
N SER A 408 29.17 8.25 17.46
CA SER A 408 29.57 7.08 18.25
C SER A 408 30.34 6.06 17.42
N MET A 409 29.96 5.86 16.15
CA MET A 409 30.68 5.02 15.19
C MET A 409 32.04 5.62 14.81
N LYS A 410 32.12 6.95 14.63
CA LYS A 410 33.40 7.65 14.40
C LYS A 410 34.35 7.50 15.58
N GLU A 411 33.89 7.76 16.80
CA GLU A 411 34.72 7.65 18.02
C GLU A 411 35.24 6.22 18.26
N ARG A 412 34.52 5.21 17.79
CA ARG A 412 34.97 3.80 17.80
C ARG A 412 35.77 3.38 16.56
N GLY A 413 36.01 4.29 15.63
CA GLY A 413 36.76 4.05 14.40
C GLY A 413 36.04 3.14 13.39
N ILE A 414 34.71 3.01 13.48
CA ILE A 414 33.88 2.19 12.57
C ILE A 414 33.62 2.90 11.24
N ILE A 415 33.57 4.23 11.28
CA ILE A 415 33.53 5.13 10.12
C ILE A 415 34.64 6.16 10.29
N LYS A 416 35.18 6.67 9.18
CA LYS A 416 36.24 7.69 9.22
C LYS A 416 35.65 9.09 9.40
N GLU A 417 36.49 10.05 9.77
CA GLU A 417 36.04 11.44 10.01
C GLU A 417 35.50 12.13 8.74
N ASP A 418 36.02 11.75 7.57
CA ASP A 418 35.52 12.18 6.25
C ASP A 418 34.22 11.48 5.82
N GLU A 419 33.83 10.39 6.48
CA GLU A 419 32.57 9.66 6.26
C GLU A 419 31.46 10.09 7.23
N LEU A 420 31.77 10.98 8.18
CA LEU A 420 30.80 11.48 9.15
C LEU A 420 30.02 12.65 8.53
N HIS A 421 28.76 12.39 8.19
CA HIS A 421 27.80 13.40 7.76
C HIS A 421 26.69 13.52 8.82
N TYR A 422 26.40 14.75 9.24
CA TYR A 422 25.31 15.05 10.16
C TYR A 422 24.05 15.36 9.35
N HIS A 423 22.94 14.76 9.72
CA HIS A 423 21.62 14.94 9.11
C HIS A 423 20.84 16.07 9.80
N SER A 424 21.08 16.29 11.10
CA SER A 424 20.50 17.39 11.88
C SER A 424 21.27 18.68 11.62
N TYR A 425 20.52 19.71 11.21
CA TYR A 425 21.01 21.09 11.04
C TYR A 425 21.74 21.63 12.28
N LEU A 426 21.32 21.19 13.46
CA LEU A 426 21.86 21.60 14.74
C LEU A 426 23.34 21.21 14.89
N LEU A 427 23.71 20.05 14.37
CA LEU A 427 25.08 19.51 14.43
C LEU A 427 25.95 19.96 13.26
N GLU A 428 25.34 20.31 12.12
CA GLU A 428 26.07 21.04 11.07
C GLU A 428 26.58 22.39 11.57
N GLN A 429 25.82 23.09 12.43
CA GLN A 429 26.23 24.38 12.98
C GLN A 429 27.20 24.27 14.16
N GLU A 430 27.05 23.24 14.99
CA GLU A 430 27.93 22.99 16.15
C GLU A 430 28.50 21.56 16.15
N PRO A 431 29.38 21.20 15.21
CA PRO A 431 29.94 19.84 15.08
C PRO A 431 30.79 19.41 16.28
N GLU A 432 31.25 20.36 17.11
CA GLU A 432 31.97 20.10 18.36
C GLU A 432 31.07 19.71 19.54
N LEU A 433 29.74 19.81 19.39
CA LEU A 433 28.78 19.49 20.46
C LEU A 433 28.98 18.05 20.98
N PHE A 434 29.16 17.10 20.06
CA PHE A 434 29.41 15.70 20.42
C PHE A 434 30.86 15.39 20.78
N ALA A 435 31.83 16.25 20.43
CA ALA A 435 33.22 16.09 20.85
C ALA A 435 33.41 16.15 22.38
N LYS A 436 32.46 16.79 23.07
CA LYS A 436 32.41 16.82 24.55
C LYS A 436 31.76 15.57 25.14
N MET A 437 31.05 14.77 24.34
CA MET A 437 30.33 13.57 24.76
C MET A 437 31.12 12.30 24.43
N LYS A 438 31.94 11.84 25.39
CA LYS A 438 32.83 10.67 25.20
C LYS A 438 32.13 9.30 25.17
N LYS A 439 30.81 9.30 25.20
CA LYS A 439 29.99 8.09 25.31
C LYS A 439 29.86 7.43 23.92
N THR A 440 29.91 6.11 23.83
CA THR A 440 29.74 5.39 22.56
C THR A 440 28.71 4.30 22.72
N TYR A 441 27.84 4.12 21.74
CA TYR A 441 26.76 3.16 21.69
C TYR A 441 27.17 1.99 20.77
N PRO A 442 27.01 0.71 21.12
CA PRO A 442 27.45 -0.38 20.24
C PRO A 442 26.44 -0.84 19.16
N LEU A 443 25.17 -0.48 19.30
CA LEU A 443 24.04 -0.97 18.48
C LEU A 443 23.59 0.02 17.38
N ASP A 444 24.40 1.02 17.08
CA ASP A 444 24.10 2.18 16.23
C ASP A 444 23.53 1.77 14.87
N ARG A 445 24.26 0.92 14.13
CA ARG A 445 23.87 0.48 12.79
C ARG A 445 22.55 -0.27 12.77
N ALA A 446 22.27 -1.04 13.82
CA ALA A 446 21.05 -1.82 13.92
C ALA A 446 19.85 -0.92 14.27
N VAL A 447 20.06 0.11 15.10
CA VAL A 447 19.06 1.13 15.41
C VAL A 447 18.74 1.96 14.17
N ILE A 448 19.76 2.45 13.46
CA ILE A 448 19.60 3.24 12.22
C ILE A 448 18.83 2.45 11.17
N LYS A 449 19.26 1.20 10.87
CA LYS A 449 18.55 0.31 9.93
C LYS A 449 17.12 -0.05 10.33
N GLN A 450 16.79 0.07 11.61
CA GLN A 450 15.43 -0.12 12.08
C GLN A 450 14.60 1.15 11.94
N PHE A 451 15.15 2.31 12.25
CA PHE A 451 14.48 3.59 11.99
C PHE A 451 14.15 3.76 10.51
N GLU A 452 15.02 3.35 9.58
CA GLU A 452 14.76 3.30 8.13
C GLU A 452 13.52 2.46 7.74
N LYS A 453 13.13 1.51 8.58
CA LYS A 453 12.02 0.56 8.32
C LYS A 453 10.77 0.87 9.14
N MET A 454 10.86 1.76 10.12
CA MET A 454 9.72 2.16 10.96
C MET A 454 8.93 3.28 10.30
N ARG A 455 7.61 3.29 10.50
CA ARG A 455 6.77 4.41 10.04
C ARG A 455 7.01 5.62 10.93
N THR A 456 6.88 6.83 10.39
CA THR A 456 7.04 8.09 11.15
C THR A 456 6.19 8.11 12.43
N ALA A 457 4.95 7.60 12.38
CA ALA A 457 4.07 7.52 13.54
C ALA A 457 4.65 6.67 14.69
N GLU A 458 5.35 5.58 14.36
CA GLU A 458 5.97 4.66 15.34
C GLU A 458 7.19 5.29 16.00
N ILE A 459 8.01 5.99 15.21
CA ILE A 459 9.18 6.71 15.71
C ILE A 459 8.75 7.86 16.64
N THR A 460 7.74 8.64 16.23
CA THR A 460 7.24 9.76 17.05
C THR A 460 6.55 9.33 18.35
N ALA A 461 6.22 8.05 18.50
CA ALA A 461 5.66 7.48 19.73
C ALA A 461 6.73 7.12 20.78
N LEU A 462 8.03 7.26 20.45
CA LEU A 462 9.14 6.95 21.36
C LEU A 462 9.44 8.07 22.37
N TRP A 463 8.88 9.27 22.18
CA TRP A 463 8.96 10.41 23.10
C TRP A 463 7.66 11.23 23.04
N GLU A 464 7.42 12.10 24.02
CA GLU A 464 6.21 12.93 24.04
C GLU A 464 6.51 14.36 24.53
N TRP A 465 5.95 15.37 23.86
CA TRP A 465 5.92 16.75 24.35
C TRP A 465 4.59 17.05 25.03
N LYS A 466 4.62 17.39 26.33
CA LYS A 466 3.43 17.79 27.09
C LYS A 466 3.43 19.29 27.34
N LEU A 467 2.41 19.97 26.83
CA LEU A 467 2.14 21.39 27.07
C LEU A 467 1.09 21.53 28.17
N SER A 468 1.35 22.37 29.17
CA SER A 468 0.44 22.62 30.29
C SER A 468 0.55 24.06 30.80
N THR A 469 -0.38 24.47 31.67
CA THR A 469 -0.33 25.76 32.37
C THR A 469 0.93 25.94 33.22
N ASP A 470 1.57 24.83 33.63
CA ASP A 470 2.74 24.83 34.52
C ASP A 470 4.08 24.85 33.76
N GLY A 471 4.01 24.81 32.42
CA GLY A 471 5.16 24.83 31.50
C GLY A 471 5.11 23.73 30.44
N ILE A 472 6.21 23.60 29.70
CA ILE A 472 6.40 22.58 28.67
C ILE A 472 7.38 21.52 29.16
N PHE A 473 7.03 20.27 28.94
CA PHE A 473 7.78 19.11 29.38
C PHE A 473 8.08 18.17 28.21
N LEU A 474 9.34 17.78 28.04
CA LEU A 474 9.71 16.62 27.23
C LEU A 474 9.65 15.39 28.12
N ILE A 475 8.78 14.45 27.79
CA ILE A 475 8.62 13.18 28.47
C ILE A 475 9.43 12.15 27.69
N LEU A 476 10.38 11.51 28.38
CA LEU A 476 11.24 10.46 27.85
C LEU A 476 11.14 9.22 28.73
N GLY A 477 11.31 8.04 28.15
CA GLY A 477 11.16 6.77 28.87
C GLY A 477 9.69 6.42 29.15
N ASN A 478 9.46 5.48 30.06
CA ASN A 478 8.15 4.88 30.30
C ASN A 478 7.74 5.01 31.79
N ILE A 479 6.46 5.29 32.06
CA ILE A 479 5.91 5.52 33.42
C ILE A 479 6.08 4.27 34.31
N ASP A 480 5.89 3.10 33.71
CA ASP A 480 5.73 1.83 34.44
C ASP A 480 6.98 0.93 34.43
N SER A 481 8.13 1.42 33.94
CA SER A 481 9.34 0.60 33.78
C SER A 481 10.39 0.90 34.86
N GLU A 482 10.53 -0.01 35.83
CA GLU A 482 11.66 -0.06 36.78
C GLU A 482 12.86 -0.87 36.23
N GLU A 483 12.76 -1.41 35.01
CA GLU A 483 13.82 -2.24 34.44
C GLU A 483 15.07 -1.41 34.10
N VAL A 484 16.17 -1.85 34.69
CA VAL A 484 17.51 -1.30 34.46
C VAL A 484 18.12 -2.05 33.28
N ILE A 485 18.24 -1.40 32.12
CA ILE A 485 18.88 -1.97 30.93
C ILE A 485 20.39 -1.96 31.14
N LYS A 486 20.93 -3.05 31.70
CA LYS A 486 22.36 -3.17 31.97
C LYS A 486 23.16 -3.23 30.66
N TYR A 487 23.84 -2.10 30.38
CA TYR A 487 24.97 -1.87 29.45
C TYR A 487 24.66 -1.69 27.97
N HIS A 488 24.63 -0.46 27.45
CA HIS A 488 24.82 -0.23 26.01
C HIS A 488 25.47 1.13 25.67
N SER A 489 26.27 1.67 26.60
CA SER A 489 27.18 2.78 26.32
C SER A 489 28.58 2.52 26.90
N SER A 490 29.61 3.24 26.44
CA SER A 490 30.98 3.13 26.97
C SER A 490 31.14 3.52 28.45
N THR A 491 30.13 4.10 29.10
CA THR A 491 30.23 4.66 30.46
C THR A 491 29.29 4.05 31.49
N GLY A 492 28.37 3.16 31.11
CA GLY A 492 27.53 2.43 32.07
C GLY A 492 26.09 2.16 31.64
N VAL A 493 25.26 1.90 32.64
CA VAL A 493 23.88 1.40 32.57
C VAL A 493 22.88 2.56 32.50
N PHE A 494 21.97 2.55 31.51
CA PHE A 494 20.84 3.49 31.45
C PHE A 494 19.52 2.73 31.67
N ASN A 495 18.55 3.33 32.37
CA ASN A 495 17.25 2.72 32.68
C ASN A 495 16.15 3.30 31.77
N ASN A 496 14.95 2.70 31.75
CA ASN A 496 13.82 3.26 31.01
C ASN A 496 12.81 4.04 31.87
N GLN A 497 13.19 4.44 33.09
CA GLN A 497 12.31 5.23 33.97
C GLN A 497 11.92 6.55 33.31
N ARG A 498 10.65 6.95 33.47
CA ARG A 498 10.16 8.23 32.96
C ARG A 498 10.96 9.39 33.52
N GLU A 499 11.47 10.22 32.61
CA GLU A 499 12.10 11.49 32.90
C GLU A 499 11.26 12.60 32.28
N GLU A 500 10.90 13.60 33.08
CA GLU A 500 10.20 14.80 32.61
C GLU A 500 11.18 15.98 32.62
N ILE A 501 11.60 16.41 31.44
CA ILE A 501 12.48 17.56 31.29
C ILE A 501 11.62 18.80 31.12
N LYS A 502 11.50 19.61 32.19
CA LYS A 502 10.92 20.94 32.10
C LYS A 502 11.82 21.87 31.29
N LEU A 503 11.24 22.53 30.29
CA LEU A 503 11.89 23.61 29.55
C LEU A 503 11.86 24.90 30.38
N GLU A 504 13.03 25.37 30.78
CA GLU A 504 13.21 26.68 31.42
C GLU A 504 13.14 27.79 30.36
N LEU A 505 11.93 28.20 30.00
CA LEU A 505 11.73 29.29 29.06
C LEU A 505 11.73 30.63 29.81
N ASP A 506 12.51 31.59 29.33
CA ASP A 506 12.53 32.94 29.92
C ASP A 506 11.21 33.70 29.69
N GLN A 507 10.33 33.16 28.81
CA GLN A 507 8.96 33.59 28.54
C GLN A 507 8.11 32.39 28.04
N PRO A 508 6.81 32.28 28.36
CA PRO A 508 5.97 31.16 27.93
C PRO A 508 5.80 31.05 26.40
N SER A 509 5.43 29.86 25.93
CA SER A 509 5.54 29.39 24.54
C SER A 509 4.52 29.91 23.53
N GLN A 510 4.91 29.81 22.25
CA GLN A 510 4.07 29.95 21.07
C GLN A 510 2.79 29.11 21.17
N ASN A 511 1.64 29.76 21.13
CA ASN A 511 0.34 29.10 21.07
C ASN A 511 -0.03 28.89 19.59
N LYS A 512 -0.28 27.62 19.21
CA LYS A 512 -0.91 27.27 17.93
C LYS A 512 -2.43 27.35 18.09
N ILE A 513 -3.07 28.20 17.30
CA ILE A 513 -4.52 28.40 17.29
C ILE A 513 -5.06 27.89 15.95
N TYR A 514 -6.18 27.14 15.98
CA TYR A 514 -6.81 26.66 14.75
C TYR A 514 -7.79 27.72 14.23
N GLY A 515 -7.72 28.04 12.94
CA GLY A 515 -8.75 28.85 12.29
C GLY A 515 -10.12 28.20 12.47
N SER A 516 -11.12 28.99 12.88
CA SER A 516 -12.40 28.53 13.43
C SER A 516 -13.32 27.76 12.47
N HIS A 517 -12.88 27.41 11.25
CA HIS A 517 -13.73 26.87 10.17
C HIS A 517 -13.29 25.55 9.53
N GLY A 518 -12.26 24.87 10.04
CA GLY A 518 -11.87 23.53 9.55
C GLY A 518 -11.46 22.60 10.69
N LYS A 519 -12.23 21.53 10.94
CA LYS A 519 -11.92 20.58 12.04
C LYS A 519 -11.54 19.19 11.52
N PRO A 520 -10.44 18.60 12.00
CA PRO A 520 -10.27 17.15 12.07
C PRO A 520 -11.23 16.54 13.13
N ALA A 521 -11.61 15.27 12.97
CA ALA A 521 -12.58 14.57 13.81
C ALA A 521 -12.26 14.52 15.33
N ASN A 522 -11.01 14.80 15.73
CA ASN A 522 -10.53 14.68 17.12
C ASN A 522 -10.25 16.04 17.82
N TYR A 523 -10.68 17.17 17.26
CA TYR A 523 -10.40 18.50 17.82
C TYR A 523 -11.29 18.88 19.02
N GLN A 524 -10.68 19.17 20.18
CA GLN A 524 -11.37 19.73 21.36
C GLN A 524 -11.40 21.27 21.31
N LYS A 525 -12.61 21.84 21.22
CA LYS A 525 -12.93 23.28 21.05
C LYS A 525 -12.50 24.20 22.21
N ILE A 526 -11.87 23.68 23.26
CA ILE A 526 -11.70 24.39 24.54
C ILE A 526 -10.54 25.42 24.46
N TYR A 527 -9.57 25.23 23.55
CA TYR A 527 -8.32 26.02 23.52
C TYR A 527 -8.39 27.38 22.79
N ASP A 528 -9.33 27.60 21.85
CA ASP A 528 -9.46 28.89 21.14
C ASP A 528 -10.12 30.00 21.98
N HIS A 529 -10.81 29.64 23.09
CA HIS A 529 -11.61 30.58 23.86
C HIS A 529 -10.80 31.63 24.63
N ASP A 530 -9.52 31.36 24.93
CA ASP A 530 -8.69 32.24 25.73
C ASP A 530 -8.14 33.45 24.94
N TYR A 531 -8.07 33.34 23.60
CA TYR A 531 -7.54 34.37 22.71
C TYR A 531 -8.61 35.06 21.86
N HIS A 532 -9.82 34.49 21.82
CA HIS A 532 -10.95 35.01 21.04
C HIS A 532 -11.77 36.03 21.85
N TYR A 533 -11.62 37.31 21.54
CA TYR A 533 -12.39 38.36 22.20
C TYR A 533 -13.81 38.42 21.61
N LYS A 534 -14.75 37.68 22.24
CA LYS A 534 -16.12 37.44 21.73
C LYS A 534 -16.94 38.70 21.42
N GLU A 535 -16.66 39.82 22.06
CA GLU A 535 -17.38 41.08 21.83
C GLU A 535 -16.94 41.80 20.53
N GLU A 536 -15.74 41.51 20.01
CA GLU A 536 -15.15 42.23 18.86
C GLU A 536 -14.85 41.33 17.65
N GLY A 537 -15.06 40.01 17.75
CA GLY A 537 -14.82 39.08 16.63
C GLY A 537 -13.35 38.95 16.22
N ALA A 538 -12.40 39.31 17.09
CA ALA A 538 -10.96 39.36 16.78
C ALA A 538 -10.10 38.51 17.73
N TYR A 539 -8.95 38.05 17.22
CA TYR A 539 -7.89 37.47 18.06
C TYR A 539 -7.06 38.59 18.69
N ASN A 540 -6.79 38.51 20.00
CA ASN A 540 -6.00 39.52 20.71
C ASN A 540 -4.78 38.88 21.38
N PHE A 541 -3.60 39.30 20.94
CA PHE A 541 -2.31 38.81 21.39
C PHE A 541 -1.57 39.88 22.19
N SER A 542 -0.85 39.49 23.24
CA SER A 542 0.03 40.41 23.99
C SER A 542 1.50 40.11 23.72
N SER A 543 2.31 41.15 23.47
CA SER A 543 3.78 41.06 23.39
C SER A 543 4.46 40.66 24.69
N LYS A 544 3.73 40.64 25.82
CA LYS A 544 4.26 40.21 27.10
C LYS A 544 4.24 38.69 27.31
N GLN A 545 3.75 37.93 26.32
CA GLN A 545 3.50 36.48 26.44
C GLN A 545 4.50 35.57 25.74
N GLY A 546 5.61 36.08 25.17
CA GLY A 546 6.66 35.23 24.59
C GLY A 546 6.65 35.12 23.06
N VAL A 547 7.62 34.35 22.56
CA VAL A 547 8.35 34.39 21.26
C VAL A 547 7.54 34.27 19.95
N GLY A 548 6.23 34.48 19.99
CA GLY A 548 5.38 34.55 18.81
C GLY A 548 4.14 33.67 18.83
N PHE A 549 3.29 33.79 17.81
CA PHE A 549 2.04 33.02 17.70
C PHE A 549 1.97 32.36 16.32
N ILE A 550 1.32 31.19 16.22
CA ILE A 550 1.08 30.54 14.92
C ILE A 550 -0.43 30.33 14.75
N ILE A 551 -0.98 30.85 13.66
CA ILE A 551 -2.37 30.62 13.24
C ILE A 551 -2.35 29.65 12.06
N LEU A 552 -3.02 28.51 12.21
CA LEU A 552 -3.22 27.56 11.12
C LEU A 552 -4.44 28.00 10.31
N SER A 553 -4.22 28.66 9.16
CA SER A 553 -5.30 29.12 8.28
C SER A 553 -5.64 28.03 7.27
N THR A 554 -6.82 27.40 7.40
CA THR A 554 -7.31 26.47 6.36
C THR A 554 -8.29 27.12 5.38
N HIS A 555 -8.79 28.34 5.65
CA HIS A 555 -9.79 29.04 4.84
C HIS A 555 -9.70 30.57 4.98
N LYS A 556 -10.26 31.28 3.99
CA LYS A 556 -10.36 32.75 3.95
C LYS A 556 -11.31 33.27 5.02
N ASN A 557 -10.78 33.98 6.02
CA ASN A 557 -11.58 34.62 7.06
C ASN A 557 -11.38 36.15 7.07
N PRO A 558 -12.04 36.88 6.17
CA PRO A 558 -11.85 38.32 6.01
C PRO A 558 -12.56 39.15 7.08
N GLU A 559 -13.55 38.59 7.78
CA GLU A 559 -14.34 39.30 8.81
C GLU A 559 -13.67 39.27 10.20
N GLN A 560 -12.65 38.44 10.39
CA GLN A 560 -11.99 38.23 11.67
C GLN A 560 -10.65 38.98 11.74
N GLY A 561 -10.55 40.03 12.56
CA GLY A 561 -9.33 40.81 12.72
C GLY A 561 -8.31 40.18 13.68
N ILE A 562 -7.05 40.65 13.61
CA ILE A 562 -5.99 40.30 14.56
C ILE A 562 -5.48 41.57 15.23
N LYS A 563 -5.40 41.55 16.56
CA LYS A 563 -4.79 42.61 17.38
C LYS A 563 -3.55 42.10 18.10
N ILE A 564 -2.48 42.90 18.06
CA ILE A 564 -1.25 42.67 18.84
C ILE A 564 -1.05 43.89 19.73
N ASP A 565 -1.00 43.68 21.05
CA ASP A 565 -0.99 44.74 22.08
C ASP A 565 -2.12 45.76 21.92
N GLY A 566 -3.30 45.29 21.50
CA GLY A 566 -4.46 46.14 21.23
C GLY A 566 -4.40 46.93 19.93
N ARG A 567 -3.34 46.79 19.11
CA ARG A 567 -3.25 47.39 17.77
C ARG A 567 -3.70 46.39 16.70
N ASP A 568 -4.67 46.80 15.89
CA ASP A 568 -5.14 46.03 14.73
C ASP A 568 -4.08 46.01 13.62
N ILE A 569 -3.82 44.82 13.07
CA ILE A 569 -2.83 44.61 12.00
C ILE A 569 -3.47 44.40 10.61
N SER A 570 -4.80 44.39 10.52
CA SER A 570 -5.52 44.38 9.23
C SER A 570 -5.20 45.65 8.42
N GLY A 571 -5.20 45.54 7.10
CA GLY A 571 -4.86 46.66 6.21
C GLY A 571 -4.13 46.26 4.92
N GLN A 572 -3.73 47.26 4.15
CA GLN A 572 -3.03 47.09 2.88
C GLN A 572 -1.53 47.36 3.05
N TYR A 573 -0.69 46.46 2.52
CA TYR A 573 0.76 46.54 2.61
C TYR A 573 1.38 46.40 1.21
N GLU A 574 2.23 47.35 0.84
CA GLU A 574 2.91 47.37 -0.46
C GLU A 574 4.28 46.68 -0.37
N GLU A 575 4.66 45.96 -1.42
CA GLU A 575 5.96 45.29 -1.53
C GLU A 575 7.11 46.30 -1.51
N LYS A 576 8.15 45.99 -0.75
CA LYS A 576 9.41 46.74 -0.70
C LYS A 576 10.55 45.91 -1.28
N ASP A 577 11.51 46.60 -1.88
CA ASP A 577 12.75 45.95 -2.30
C ASP A 577 13.47 45.38 -1.07
N ARG A 578 14.11 44.22 -1.24
CA ARG A 578 14.80 43.52 -0.14
C ARG A 578 15.79 44.43 0.59
N GLU A 579 16.50 45.31 -0.12
CA GLU A 579 17.45 46.24 0.50
C GLU A 579 16.77 47.29 1.39
N GLU A 580 15.59 47.76 1.00
CA GLU A 580 14.82 48.81 1.69
C GLU A 580 13.96 48.28 2.85
N ALA A 581 13.72 46.97 2.91
CA ALA A 581 12.93 46.36 3.98
C ALA A 581 13.63 46.44 5.35
N ASN A 582 12.95 47.00 6.36
CA ASN A 582 13.45 47.06 7.74
C ASN A 582 12.88 45.91 8.58
N ILE A 583 13.63 44.80 8.68
CA ILE A 583 13.23 43.60 9.44
C ILE A 583 13.97 43.44 10.78
N GLY A 584 14.53 44.52 11.33
CA GLY A 584 15.39 44.45 12.52
C GLY A 584 16.71 43.73 12.25
N GLY A 585 17.25 43.02 13.25
CA GLY A 585 18.52 42.27 13.15
C GLY A 585 18.45 40.96 12.37
N ARG A 586 17.32 40.66 11.72
CA ARG A 586 17.06 39.38 11.03
C ARG A 586 17.82 39.29 9.69
N THR A 587 18.28 38.09 9.35
CA THR A 587 18.92 37.84 8.04
C THR A 587 17.87 37.83 6.94
N LYS A 588 18.03 38.73 5.96
CA LYS A 588 17.15 38.76 4.78
C LYS A 588 17.46 37.53 3.91
N THR A 589 16.45 36.78 3.47
CA THR A 589 16.60 35.63 2.56
C THR A 589 16.06 35.94 1.16
N LEU A 590 16.40 35.10 0.17
CA LEU A 590 15.83 35.16 -1.19
C LEU A 590 14.42 34.55 -1.27
N ARG A 591 14.01 33.75 -0.27
CA ARG A 591 12.70 33.08 -0.20
C ARG A 591 11.60 33.99 0.37
N ASP A 592 12.01 35.09 1.02
CA ASP A 592 11.12 36.03 1.70
C ASP A 592 10.83 37.25 0.81
N THR A 593 9.55 37.59 0.65
CA THR A 593 9.10 38.86 0.05
C THR A 593 8.64 39.80 1.16
N TYR A 594 9.02 41.08 1.08
CA TYR A 594 8.82 42.02 2.18
C TYR A 594 7.70 43.00 1.83
N PHE A 595 6.75 43.17 2.75
CA PHE A 595 5.61 44.06 2.57
C PHE A 595 5.53 45.07 3.74
N GLY A 596 5.38 46.35 3.41
CA GLY A 596 5.32 47.43 4.39
C GLY A 596 6.56 47.50 5.29
N GLU A 597 6.36 47.71 6.60
CA GLU A 597 7.45 47.72 7.58
C GLU A 597 7.55 46.43 8.40
N ASN A 598 6.47 45.67 8.50
CA ASN A 598 6.34 44.61 9.51
C ASN A 598 5.86 43.27 8.94
N ILE A 599 5.80 43.09 7.62
CA ILE A 599 5.32 41.83 7.02
C ILE A 599 6.41 41.20 6.16
N ILE A 600 6.61 39.91 6.38
CA ILE A 600 7.43 39.03 5.56
C ILE A 600 6.50 37.92 5.05
N LEU A 601 6.39 37.76 3.74
CA LEU A 601 5.72 36.62 3.13
C LEU A 601 6.78 35.61 2.72
N ARG A 602 6.86 34.50 3.45
CA ARG A 602 7.79 33.40 3.20
C ARG A 602 7.18 32.40 2.22
N ASP A 603 8.01 31.90 1.31
CA ASP A 603 7.61 30.94 0.27
C ASP A 603 6.42 31.45 -0.54
N LYS A 604 6.52 32.72 -0.94
CA LYS A 604 5.53 33.42 -1.78
C LYS A 604 5.20 32.57 -3.01
N LYS A 605 3.93 32.26 -3.18
CA LYS A 605 3.35 31.59 -4.35
C LYS A 605 2.03 32.26 -4.74
N THR A 606 1.43 31.80 -5.82
CA THR A 606 0.12 32.28 -6.28
C THR A 606 -0.85 31.12 -6.27
N THR A 607 -1.85 31.15 -5.39
CA THR A 607 -2.90 30.12 -5.32
C THR A 607 -4.23 30.76 -5.73
N TYR A 608 -4.91 30.20 -6.74
CA TYR A 608 -6.14 30.76 -7.32
C TYR A 608 -6.03 32.25 -7.73
N GLY A 609 -4.87 32.68 -8.25
CA GLY A 609 -4.64 34.06 -8.69
C GLY A 609 -4.44 35.09 -7.56
N GLN A 610 -4.31 34.64 -6.31
CA GLN A 610 -4.01 35.48 -5.15
C GLN A 610 -2.65 35.09 -4.55
N LEU A 611 -1.92 36.08 -4.03
CA LEU A 611 -0.69 35.83 -3.26
C LEU A 611 -0.99 34.90 -2.09
N SER A 612 -0.13 33.90 -1.90
CA SER A 612 -0.20 33.00 -0.76
C SER A 612 1.21 32.61 -0.29
N GLY A 613 1.29 32.03 0.90
CA GLY A 613 2.55 31.67 1.55
C GLY A 613 2.39 31.67 3.06
N ASP A 614 3.49 31.63 3.79
CA ASP A 614 3.46 31.80 5.25
C ASP A 614 3.68 33.28 5.57
N LEU A 615 2.65 33.94 6.11
CA LEU A 615 2.74 35.36 6.47
C LEU A 615 3.34 35.49 7.87
N VAL A 616 4.47 36.17 7.97
CA VAL A 616 5.16 36.47 9.22
C VAL A 616 5.03 37.98 9.51
N TYR A 617 4.25 38.33 10.53
CA TYR A 617 4.14 39.69 11.05
C TYR A 617 5.12 39.90 12.19
N ILE A 618 6.08 40.81 12.02
CA ILE A 618 7.11 41.11 13.03
C ILE A 618 6.74 42.33 13.87
N TYR A 619 6.94 42.24 15.18
CA TYR A 619 6.53 43.28 16.13
C TYR A 619 7.48 43.41 17.34
N GLY A 620 7.19 44.38 18.22
CA GLY A 620 8.04 44.71 19.38
C GLY A 620 9.12 45.76 19.09
N PRO A 621 9.81 46.29 20.11
CA PRO A 621 10.75 47.42 19.99
C PRO A 621 11.95 47.16 19.09
N GLN A 622 12.38 45.89 18.97
CA GLN A 622 13.51 45.44 18.14
C GLN A 622 13.10 44.52 16.97
N LYS A 623 11.79 44.32 16.73
CA LYS A 623 11.23 43.37 15.74
C LYS A 623 11.70 41.91 15.96
N GLU A 624 11.89 41.55 17.22
CA GLU A 624 12.31 40.21 17.63
C GLU A 624 11.13 39.24 17.66
N ASP A 625 9.92 39.71 17.94
CA ASP A 625 8.72 38.88 18.05
C ASP A 625 8.01 38.70 16.70
N GLU A 626 7.34 37.55 16.50
CA GLU A 626 6.62 37.24 15.25
C GLU A 626 5.26 36.57 15.44
N LEU A 627 4.32 36.88 14.56
CA LEU A 627 3.07 36.14 14.40
C LEU A 627 3.11 35.50 13.01
N ILE A 628 2.98 34.19 12.95
CA ILE A 628 2.97 33.41 11.71
C ILE A 628 1.53 33.00 11.39
N ILE A 629 1.09 33.24 10.17
CA ILE A 629 -0.14 32.70 9.61
C ILE A 629 0.27 31.69 8.55
N GLU A 630 0.25 30.41 8.92
CA GLU A 630 0.60 29.33 7.99
C GLU A 630 -0.49 29.17 6.93
N GLY A 631 -0.09 29.08 5.67
CA GLY A 631 -1.02 28.95 4.55
C GLY A 631 -1.85 30.21 4.27
N PHE A 632 -1.36 31.39 4.65
CA PHE A 632 -2.01 32.67 4.37
C PHE A 632 -2.36 32.82 2.89
N GLN A 633 -3.61 33.22 2.61
CA GLN A 633 -4.06 33.69 1.30
C GLN A 633 -4.39 35.19 1.35
N ASN A 634 -4.13 35.90 0.25
CA ASN A 634 -4.35 37.34 0.20
C ASN A 634 -5.80 37.73 0.54
N GLY A 635 -5.99 38.48 1.62
CA GLY A 635 -7.30 38.84 2.17
C GLY A 635 -7.66 38.13 3.48
N ASP A 636 -6.90 37.13 3.91
CA ASP A 636 -7.08 36.49 5.23
C ASP A 636 -6.88 37.51 6.36
N TYR A 637 -7.74 37.44 7.37
CA TYR A 637 -7.72 38.32 8.55
C TYR A 637 -7.76 39.82 8.24
N GLY A 638 -8.31 40.19 7.07
CA GLY A 638 -8.36 41.56 6.59
C GLY A 638 -7.00 42.13 6.14
N ILE A 639 -5.97 41.29 5.94
CA ILE A 639 -4.64 41.69 5.46
C ILE A 639 -4.59 41.55 3.94
N THR A 640 -4.19 42.60 3.22
CA THR A 640 -4.03 42.60 1.76
C THR A 640 -2.63 43.04 1.36
N LEU A 641 -1.92 42.19 0.62
CA LEU A 641 -0.59 42.43 0.08
C LEU A 641 -0.68 42.88 -1.38
N ARG A 642 0.07 43.93 -1.75
CA ARG A 642 0.15 44.49 -3.11
C ARG A 642 1.58 44.44 -3.61
N GLU A 643 1.79 43.79 -4.74
CA GLU A 643 3.11 43.71 -5.38
C GLU A 643 3.51 45.05 -5.99
N LYS A 644 4.82 45.30 -6.02
CA LYS A 644 5.39 46.46 -6.72
C LYS A 644 5.27 46.20 -8.21
N VAL A 645 4.74 47.16 -8.96
CA VAL A 645 4.66 47.08 -10.43
C VAL A 645 6.09 47.11 -10.97
N ARG A 646 6.66 45.94 -11.24
CA ARG A 646 7.95 45.81 -11.94
C ARG A 646 7.69 45.91 -13.44
N GLN A 647 8.50 46.71 -14.14
CA GLN A 647 8.48 46.70 -15.61
C GLN A 647 8.86 45.29 -16.09
N PRO A 648 8.27 44.78 -17.18
CA PRO A 648 8.58 43.44 -17.67
C PRO A 648 10.04 43.39 -18.09
N GLU A 649 10.86 42.65 -17.35
CA GLU A 649 12.15 42.19 -17.86
C GLU A 649 11.87 41.02 -18.80
N ASP A 650 12.47 41.05 -19.99
CA ASP A 650 12.33 40.04 -21.05
C ASP A 650 12.49 38.61 -20.49
N ASP A 651 11.38 37.86 -20.42
CA ASP A 651 11.36 36.41 -20.23
C ASP A 651 12.04 35.73 -21.43
N LYS A 652 13.37 35.58 -21.36
CA LYS A 652 14.06 34.63 -22.22
C LYS A 652 13.74 33.23 -21.72
N GLN A 653 12.73 32.61 -22.34
CA GLN A 653 12.41 31.21 -22.15
C GLN A 653 13.67 30.34 -22.32
N PRO A 654 13.90 29.35 -21.45
CA PRO A 654 15.09 28.50 -21.52
C PRO A 654 15.12 27.71 -22.85
N VAL A 655 16.22 27.80 -23.62
CA VAL A 655 16.37 27.15 -24.94
C VAL A 655 17.42 26.05 -24.87
N THR A 656 17.07 24.83 -25.30
CA THR A 656 18.00 23.70 -25.45
C THR A 656 18.25 23.42 -26.94
N TYR A 657 19.52 23.29 -27.34
CA TYR A 657 19.91 23.11 -28.75
C TYR A 657 20.12 21.63 -29.09
N THR A 658 19.49 21.12 -30.15
CA THR A 658 19.91 19.87 -30.80
C THR A 658 20.80 20.18 -32.01
N ALA A 659 21.44 19.17 -32.61
CA ALA A 659 22.40 19.37 -33.70
C ALA A 659 21.80 19.96 -34.99
N TYR A 660 20.48 19.83 -35.19
CA TYR A 660 19.79 20.28 -36.40
C TYR A 660 18.52 21.11 -36.15
N HIS A 661 17.88 20.98 -34.98
CA HIS A 661 16.66 21.72 -34.61
C HIS A 661 16.74 22.19 -33.15
N LYS A 662 15.70 22.89 -32.69
CA LYS A 662 15.60 23.33 -31.30
C LYS A 662 14.41 22.67 -30.63
N VAL A 663 14.66 22.01 -29.50
CA VAL A 663 13.60 21.49 -28.64
C VAL A 663 13.62 22.36 -27.40
N ARG A 664 12.49 22.97 -27.06
CA ARG A 664 12.39 23.86 -25.91
C ARG A 664 11.53 23.23 -24.84
N PHE A 665 11.98 23.34 -23.60
CA PHE A 665 11.22 22.99 -22.41
C PHE A 665 10.96 24.29 -21.65
N ASP A 666 9.75 24.51 -21.15
CA ASP A 666 9.38 25.75 -20.47
C ASP A 666 9.95 25.86 -19.04
N CYS A 667 10.12 24.74 -18.35
CA CYS A 667 10.53 24.68 -16.95
C CYS A 667 12.03 24.44 -16.73
N VAL A 668 12.74 23.84 -17.70
CA VAL A 668 14.14 23.41 -17.55
C VAL A 668 14.99 23.70 -18.78
N GLU A 669 16.28 23.95 -18.59
CA GLU A 669 17.27 24.14 -19.66
C GLU A 669 18.33 23.05 -19.57
N PHE A 670 18.49 22.27 -20.64
CA PHE A 670 19.57 21.30 -20.73
C PHE A 670 20.75 21.91 -21.50
N VAL A 671 21.95 21.79 -20.93
CA VAL A 671 23.21 22.06 -21.62
C VAL A 671 23.44 21.03 -22.74
N ASP A 672 23.10 19.76 -22.45
CA ASP A 672 23.21 18.66 -23.39
C ASP A 672 22.06 17.67 -23.17
N LEU A 673 21.13 17.63 -24.13
CA LEU A 673 19.98 16.73 -24.11
C LEU A 673 20.40 15.34 -24.61
N LYS A 674 20.46 14.37 -23.69
CA LYS A 674 20.91 13.00 -23.99
C LYS A 674 19.79 12.11 -24.50
N GLU A 675 18.62 12.19 -23.87
CA GLU A 675 17.46 11.36 -24.17
C GLU A 675 16.20 12.22 -24.13
N MET A 676 15.33 12.00 -25.10
CA MET A 676 13.94 12.46 -25.05
C MET A 676 13.10 11.42 -25.77
N VAL A 677 12.06 10.92 -25.08
CA VAL A 677 11.10 9.96 -25.63
C VAL A 677 9.70 10.40 -25.21
N ILE A 678 8.81 10.62 -26.17
CA ILE A 678 7.40 10.93 -25.98
C ILE A 678 6.58 9.78 -26.57
N GLU A 679 5.79 9.11 -25.76
CA GLU A 679 4.94 8.00 -26.18
C GLU A 679 3.47 8.41 -26.11
N LYS A 680 2.79 8.35 -27.26
CA LYS A 680 1.37 8.67 -27.39
C LYS A 680 0.62 7.49 -28.00
N SER A 681 -0.55 7.15 -27.45
CA SER A 681 -1.39 6.07 -27.92
C SER A 681 -2.87 6.38 -27.67
N ILE A 682 -3.76 5.86 -28.52
CA ILE A 682 -5.19 5.82 -28.18
C ILE A 682 -5.40 5.07 -26.86
N TYR A 683 -6.39 5.49 -26.07
CA TYR A 683 -6.78 4.92 -24.77
C TYR A 683 -5.73 4.95 -23.65
N GLU A 684 -4.63 5.69 -23.81
CA GLU A 684 -3.56 5.79 -22.82
C GLU A 684 -3.22 7.28 -22.59
N HIS A 685 -2.72 7.63 -21.41
CA HIS A 685 -2.10 8.95 -21.21
C HIS A 685 -0.83 9.06 -22.05
N SER A 686 -0.54 10.25 -22.57
CA SER A 686 0.76 10.52 -23.19
C SER A 686 1.82 10.56 -22.10
N ARG A 687 2.99 9.96 -22.35
CA ARG A 687 4.09 9.89 -21.39
C ARG A 687 5.37 10.40 -22.00
N VAL A 688 6.21 11.00 -21.16
CA VAL A 688 7.50 11.54 -21.55
C VAL A 688 8.58 11.06 -20.60
N LYS A 689 9.74 10.75 -21.17
CA LYS A 689 11.01 10.60 -20.47
C LYS A 689 12.03 11.54 -21.08
N ILE A 690 12.68 12.36 -20.26
CA ILE A 690 13.74 13.29 -20.67
C ILE A 690 14.95 13.03 -19.79
N ALA A 691 16.15 13.09 -20.37
CA ALA A 691 17.40 13.04 -19.62
C ALA A 691 18.47 13.92 -20.26
N GLY A 692 19.24 14.64 -19.44
CA GLY A 692 20.33 15.47 -19.95
C GLY A 692 21.14 16.17 -18.87
N VAL A 693 22.20 16.84 -19.32
CA VAL A 693 23.07 17.65 -18.46
C VAL A 693 22.44 19.02 -18.26
N ILE A 694 22.44 19.52 -17.03
CA ILE A 694 21.99 20.88 -16.67
C ILE A 694 23.15 21.71 -16.12
N LYS A 695 23.04 23.04 -16.12
CA LYS A 695 24.06 23.92 -15.52
C LYS A 695 24.03 23.79 -14.00
N ASP A 696 25.20 23.77 -13.38
CA ASP A 696 25.36 23.67 -11.92
C ASP A 696 24.56 24.76 -11.17
N GLU A 697 24.54 25.99 -11.69
CA GLU A 697 23.79 27.11 -11.11
C GLU A 697 22.26 26.94 -11.13
N ASN A 698 21.74 26.09 -12.03
CA ASN A 698 20.31 25.84 -12.18
C ASN A 698 19.81 24.62 -11.41
N ALA A 699 20.71 23.75 -10.91
CA ALA A 699 20.34 22.49 -10.27
C ALA A 699 19.41 22.69 -9.07
N GLU A 700 19.75 23.64 -8.20
CA GLU A 700 18.93 23.95 -7.01
C GLU A 700 17.61 24.63 -7.40
N LYS A 701 17.62 25.51 -8.40
CA LYS A 701 16.41 26.15 -8.92
C LYS A 701 15.41 25.12 -9.45
N TYR A 702 15.89 24.13 -10.22
CA TYR A 702 15.04 23.09 -10.77
C TYR A 702 14.55 22.14 -9.68
N ARG A 703 15.40 21.77 -8.72
CA ARG A 703 15.00 20.98 -7.54
C ARG A 703 13.87 21.67 -6.76
N ASP A 704 14.04 22.96 -6.45
CA ASP A 704 13.03 23.77 -5.75
C ASP A 704 11.69 23.80 -6.51
N TYR A 705 11.72 23.93 -7.84
CA TYR A 705 10.51 23.91 -8.67
C TYR A 705 9.81 22.54 -8.66
N LEU A 706 10.60 21.46 -8.80
CA LEU A 706 10.09 20.09 -8.89
C LEU A 706 9.57 19.55 -7.55
N GLU A 707 10.10 20.00 -6.42
CA GLU A 707 9.70 19.55 -5.08
C GLU A 707 8.54 20.36 -4.48
N LYS A 708 8.43 21.66 -4.78
CA LYS A 708 7.47 22.56 -4.12
C LYS A 708 6.14 22.69 -4.85
N GLU A 709 6.13 22.51 -6.16
CA GLU A 709 4.89 22.53 -6.94
C GLU A 709 4.17 21.17 -6.81
N ALA A 710 2.88 21.20 -6.45
CA ALA A 710 2.09 19.97 -6.31
C ALA A 710 1.90 19.23 -7.65
N ASP A 711 1.94 19.99 -8.76
CA ASP A 711 1.82 19.52 -10.14
C ASP A 711 2.80 20.31 -11.03
N PRO A 712 4.12 20.03 -10.98
CA PRO A 712 5.10 20.75 -11.77
C PRO A 712 4.78 20.57 -13.26
N ARG A 713 4.60 21.66 -14.00
CA ARG A 713 4.19 21.64 -15.41
C ARG A 713 5.39 21.51 -16.36
N ILE A 714 5.15 20.90 -17.50
CA ILE A 714 6.11 20.86 -18.60
C ILE A 714 5.41 21.02 -19.94
N ILE A 715 5.94 21.92 -20.78
CA ILE A 715 5.57 22.13 -22.18
C ILE A 715 6.82 21.93 -23.02
N ILE A 716 6.71 21.07 -24.03
CA ILE A 716 7.78 20.76 -24.97
C ILE A 716 7.40 21.31 -26.34
N THR A 717 8.16 22.25 -26.88
CA THR A 717 7.97 22.80 -28.23
C THR A 717 9.15 22.48 -29.15
N TYR A 718 8.93 22.59 -30.46
CA TYR A 718 9.91 22.26 -31.49
C TYR A 718 10.11 23.38 -32.50
N ASP A 719 11.36 23.55 -32.95
CA ASP A 719 11.76 24.42 -34.07
C ASP A 719 11.59 25.93 -33.80
N ASP A 720 11.73 26.36 -32.55
CA ASP A 720 11.46 27.74 -32.09
C ASP A 720 10.05 28.26 -32.41
N ASP A 721 9.12 27.35 -32.69
CA ASP A 721 7.74 27.67 -32.97
C ASP A 721 6.90 27.31 -31.76
N ASP A 722 6.47 28.31 -31.01
CA ASP A 722 5.60 28.17 -29.84
C ASP A 722 4.28 27.47 -30.19
N SER A 723 3.87 27.48 -31.46
CA SER A 723 2.69 26.77 -31.94
C SER A 723 2.92 25.28 -32.22
N LYS A 724 4.18 24.82 -32.33
CA LYS A 724 4.55 23.41 -32.53
C LYS A 724 4.80 22.71 -31.20
N ILE A 725 3.73 22.53 -30.43
CA ILE A 725 3.78 21.79 -29.17
C ILE A 725 3.90 20.28 -29.47
N LEU A 726 4.92 19.64 -28.90
CA LEU A 726 5.11 18.19 -28.96
C LEU A 726 4.43 17.48 -27.79
N PHE A 727 4.34 18.11 -26.62
CA PHE A 727 3.72 17.55 -25.42
C PHE A 727 3.46 18.65 -24.39
N LYS A 728 2.38 18.50 -23.61
CA LYS A 728 2.14 19.25 -22.38
C LYS A 728 1.56 18.35 -21.29
N GLY A 729 2.01 18.56 -20.05
CA GLY A 729 1.55 17.75 -18.92
C GLY A 729 2.20 18.15 -17.60
N ILE A 730 2.15 17.21 -16.66
CA ILE A 730 2.75 17.33 -15.34
C ILE A 730 3.94 16.39 -15.21
N ILE A 731 4.97 16.82 -14.51
CA ILE A 731 6.12 16.03 -14.13
C ILE A 731 5.72 15.21 -12.91
N ASN A 732 5.76 13.89 -13.02
CA ASN A 732 5.32 13.00 -11.94
C ASN A 732 6.50 12.41 -11.15
N ASP A 733 7.71 12.44 -11.71
CA ASP A 733 8.91 11.93 -11.07
C ASP A 733 10.16 12.59 -11.68
N TYR A 734 11.23 12.70 -10.91
CA TYR A 734 12.50 13.26 -11.37
C TYR A 734 13.69 12.70 -10.57
N ASN A 735 14.86 12.76 -11.18
CA ASN A 735 16.12 12.47 -10.52
C ASN A 735 17.20 13.49 -10.90
N ILE A 736 17.92 14.03 -9.92
CA ILE A 736 19.06 14.93 -10.14
C ILE A 736 20.30 14.31 -9.50
N ASP A 737 21.19 13.77 -10.34
CA ASP A 737 22.47 13.21 -9.93
C ASP A 737 23.61 14.19 -10.20
N TYR A 738 24.62 14.22 -9.34
CA TYR A 738 25.92 14.80 -9.70
C TYR A 738 26.89 13.69 -10.11
N LYS A 739 27.24 13.62 -11.40
CA LYS A 739 28.15 12.59 -11.94
C LYS A 739 29.03 13.14 -13.06
N TYR A 740 30.30 12.70 -13.10
CA TYR A 740 31.30 13.16 -14.08
C TYR A 740 31.47 14.69 -14.12
N PHE A 741 31.51 15.33 -12.94
CA PHE A 741 31.67 16.78 -12.78
C PHE A 741 30.53 17.63 -13.37
N ASN A 742 29.35 17.05 -13.60
CA ASN A 742 28.17 17.78 -14.08
C ASN A 742 26.91 17.30 -13.35
N TYR A 743 25.90 18.17 -13.25
CA TYR A 743 24.56 17.75 -12.83
C TYR A 743 23.80 17.13 -13.99
N TYR A 744 23.14 16.00 -13.72
CA TYR A 744 22.35 15.24 -14.66
C TYR A 744 20.91 15.16 -14.16
N LEU A 745 19.97 15.62 -14.99
CA LEU A 745 18.54 15.64 -14.67
C LEU A 745 17.83 14.61 -15.54
N GLU A 746 17.11 13.70 -14.90
CA GLU A 746 16.14 12.79 -15.51
C GLU A 746 14.74 13.19 -15.05
N LEU A 747 13.78 13.22 -15.96
CA LEU A 747 12.40 13.64 -15.70
C LEU A 747 11.41 12.69 -16.39
N TRP A 748 10.36 12.34 -15.67
CA TRP A 748 9.19 11.66 -16.22
C TRP A 748 7.98 12.57 -16.12
N ALA A 749 7.23 12.66 -17.21
CA ALA A 749 6.02 13.47 -17.26
C ALA A 749 4.87 12.73 -17.92
N VAL A 750 3.64 13.10 -17.55
CA VAL A 750 2.40 12.52 -18.06
C VAL A 750 1.45 13.65 -18.43
N SER A 751 0.70 13.50 -19.53
CA SER A 751 -0.24 14.54 -19.96
C SER A 751 -1.27 14.86 -18.88
N TYR A 752 -1.85 16.07 -18.93
CA TYR A 752 -2.82 16.54 -17.92
C TYR A 752 -4.02 15.60 -17.70
N THR A 753 -4.31 14.68 -18.63
CA THR A 753 -5.36 13.66 -18.45
C THR A 753 -5.12 12.75 -17.25
N ILE A 754 -3.90 12.64 -16.73
CA ILE A 754 -3.62 11.89 -15.49
C ILE A 754 -4.32 12.47 -14.25
N LEU A 755 -4.68 13.76 -14.29
CA LEU A 755 -5.44 14.40 -13.20
C LEU A 755 -6.83 13.78 -13.02
N LEU A 756 -7.37 13.15 -14.07
CA LEU A 756 -8.66 12.45 -14.05
C LEU A 756 -8.58 11.09 -13.32
N ASP A 757 -7.39 10.62 -12.93
CA ASP A 757 -7.18 9.38 -12.17
C ASP A 757 -7.02 9.58 -10.66
N ARG A 758 -7.06 10.82 -10.17
CA ARG A 758 -6.81 11.16 -8.76
C ARG A 758 -7.87 10.67 -7.81
N GLU A 759 -9.13 10.74 -8.22
CA GLU A 759 -10.28 10.41 -7.40
C GLU A 759 -11.12 9.33 -8.09
N ARG A 760 -11.66 8.42 -7.27
CA ARG A 760 -12.64 7.43 -7.72
C ARG A 760 -14.01 7.91 -7.29
N HIS A 761 -14.95 7.89 -8.23
CA HIS A 761 -16.31 8.33 -7.97
C HIS A 761 -17.29 7.17 -8.03
N THR A 762 -18.42 7.37 -7.35
CA THR A 762 -19.60 6.53 -7.51
C THR A 762 -20.78 7.40 -7.91
N ARG A 763 -21.23 7.28 -9.15
CA ARG A 763 -22.28 8.10 -9.76
C ARG A 763 -23.21 7.26 -10.59
N VAL A 764 -24.50 7.56 -10.55
CA VAL A 764 -25.53 6.87 -11.34
C VAL A 764 -26.13 7.81 -12.38
N TYR A 765 -26.33 7.28 -13.59
CA TYR A 765 -27.04 7.91 -14.68
C TYR A 765 -28.24 7.03 -15.03
N GLN A 766 -29.43 7.45 -14.62
CA GLN A 766 -30.66 6.64 -14.71
C GLN A 766 -31.77 7.29 -15.54
N ASN A 767 -31.61 8.54 -15.94
CA ASN A 767 -32.59 9.21 -16.77
C ASN A 767 -32.52 8.74 -18.22
N GLN A 768 -33.62 8.19 -18.72
CA GLN A 768 -33.73 7.73 -20.09
C GLN A 768 -33.50 8.88 -21.08
N GLY A 769 -32.69 8.63 -22.11
CA GLY A 769 -32.34 9.63 -23.12
C GLY A 769 -31.14 10.50 -22.77
N THR A 770 -30.50 10.30 -21.61
CA THR A 770 -29.27 11.01 -21.26
C THR A 770 -28.19 10.72 -22.30
N SER A 771 -27.71 11.76 -22.98
CA SER A 771 -26.72 11.63 -24.06
C SER A 771 -25.28 11.63 -23.54
N TYR A 772 -24.34 11.16 -24.37
CA TYR A 772 -22.92 11.23 -24.04
C TYR A 772 -22.45 12.68 -23.83
N ASN A 773 -22.93 13.63 -24.64
CA ASN A 773 -22.65 15.05 -24.46
C ASN A 773 -23.10 15.55 -23.09
N GLN A 774 -24.28 15.16 -22.62
CA GLN A 774 -24.78 15.58 -21.31
C GLN A 774 -23.92 15.03 -20.17
N VAL A 775 -23.51 13.76 -20.25
CA VAL A 775 -22.59 13.16 -19.26
C VAL A 775 -21.23 13.85 -19.29
N CYS A 776 -20.62 13.99 -20.47
CA CYS A 776 -19.33 14.67 -20.62
C CYS A 776 -19.40 16.13 -20.13
N GLN A 777 -20.48 16.85 -20.41
CA GLN A 777 -20.68 18.22 -19.92
C GLN A 777 -20.82 18.27 -18.40
N LYS A 778 -21.49 17.28 -17.78
CA LYS A 778 -21.56 17.18 -16.30
C LYS A 778 -20.16 16.99 -15.72
N LEU A 779 -19.35 16.12 -16.31
CA LEU A 779 -17.95 15.91 -15.90
C LEU A 779 -17.10 17.18 -16.09
N SER A 780 -17.24 17.87 -17.22
CA SER A 780 -16.56 19.14 -17.48
C SER A 780 -17.02 20.29 -16.57
N THR A 781 -18.26 20.30 -16.10
CA THR A 781 -18.75 21.33 -15.17
C THR A 781 -18.16 21.16 -13.78
N ALA A 782 -17.87 19.91 -13.38
CA ALA A 782 -17.15 19.62 -12.13
C ALA A 782 -15.66 20.01 -12.19
N ASN A 783 -15.11 20.22 -13.38
CA ASN A 783 -13.70 20.60 -13.59
C ASN A 783 -13.56 21.57 -14.78
N GLU A 784 -13.51 22.88 -14.52
CA GLU A 784 -13.51 23.92 -15.57
C GLU A 784 -12.35 23.83 -16.58
N LYS A 785 -11.23 23.19 -16.21
CA LYS A 785 -10.08 22.95 -17.10
C LYS A 785 -10.27 21.69 -17.97
N PHE A 786 -11.38 20.99 -17.83
CA PHE A 786 -11.64 19.71 -18.48
C PHE A 786 -12.55 19.83 -19.71
N ASN A 787 -12.03 19.44 -20.86
CA ASN A 787 -12.70 19.55 -22.15
C ASN A 787 -12.75 18.21 -22.89
N ILE A 788 -13.96 17.74 -23.20
CA ILE A 788 -14.19 16.54 -24.00
C ILE A 788 -14.87 16.95 -25.31
N ASN A 789 -14.22 16.63 -26.44
CA ASN A 789 -14.76 16.90 -27.77
C ASN A 789 -15.09 15.62 -28.51
N PHE A 790 -16.19 15.62 -29.26
CA PHE A 790 -16.53 14.55 -30.18
C PHE A 790 -16.15 14.97 -31.60
N ALA A 791 -15.37 14.14 -32.30
CA ALA A 791 -14.98 14.41 -33.68
C ALA A 791 -16.18 14.56 -34.63
N ARG A 792 -17.29 13.87 -34.32
CA ARG A 792 -18.60 14.03 -34.96
C ARG A 792 -19.62 14.41 -33.90
N SER A 793 -20.24 15.59 -34.01
CA SER A 793 -21.24 16.06 -33.05
C SER A 793 -22.39 15.05 -32.86
N SER A 794 -22.77 14.33 -33.92
CA SER A 794 -23.81 13.30 -33.86
C SER A 794 -23.49 12.13 -32.93
N ALA A 795 -22.21 11.85 -32.66
CA ALA A 795 -21.80 10.79 -31.73
C ALA A 795 -22.06 11.20 -30.26
N GLY A 796 -21.91 12.49 -29.94
CA GLY A 796 -22.21 13.02 -28.62
C GLY A 796 -23.71 13.06 -28.30
N GLU A 797 -24.55 13.21 -29.32
CA GLU A 797 -26.02 13.21 -29.17
C GLU A 797 -26.64 11.80 -29.05
N VAL A 798 -25.85 10.74 -29.21
CA VAL A 798 -26.33 9.38 -28.99
C VAL A 798 -26.75 9.22 -27.52
N PRO A 799 -27.91 8.60 -27.21
CA PRO A 799 -28.27 8.29 -25.83
C PRO A 799 -27.31 7.27 -25.22
N LEU A 800 -26.63 7.64 -24.13
CA LEU A 800 -25.89 6.70 -23.29
C LEU A 800 -26.87 5.85 -22.47
N VAL A 801 -27.86 6.50 -21.85
CA VAL A 801 -28.95 5.81 -21.14
C VAL A 801 -30.09 5.56 -22.12
N SER A 802 -30.34 4.29 -22.42
CA SER A 802 -31.25 3.82 -23.47
C SER A 802 -32.01 2.56 -23.02
N GLU A 803 -32.93 2.03 -23.83
CA GLU A 803 -33.61 0.77 -23.48
C GLU A 803 -32.63 -0.41 -23.32
N GLN A 804 -31.52 -0.40 -24.06
CA GLN A 804 -30.49 -1.45 -23.99
C GLN A 804 -29.58 -1.28 -22.76
N TYR A 805 -29.34 -0.03 -22.35
CA TYR A 805 -28.55 0.35 -21.17
C TYR A 805 -29.37 1.34 -20.34
N PRO A 806 -30.40 0.85 -19.62
CA PRO A 806 -31.36 1.72 -18.93
C PRO A 806 -30.76 2.39 -17.68
N LEU A 807 -29.58 1.96 -17.28
CA LEU A 807 -28.84 2.44 -16.13
C LEU A 807 -27.36 2.37 -16.46
N VAL A 808 -26.60 3.43 -16.17
CA VAL A 808 -25.15 3.43 -16.26
C VAL A 808 -24.56 3.87 -14.94
N LEU A 809 -23.70 3.03 -14.36
CA LEU A 809 -23.08 3.30 -13.06
C LEU A 809 -21.57 3.49 -13.25
N GLN A 810 -21.05 4.62 -12.78
CA GLN A 810 -19.63 4.81 -12.48
C GLN A 810 -19.43 4.25 -11.07
N HIS A 811 -18.72 3.12 -10.91
CA HIS A 811 -18.63 2.40 -9.63
C HIS A 811 -17.18 2.27 -9.16
N LYS A 812 -16.77 3.11 -8.20
CA LYS A 812 -15.38 3.19 -7.76
C LYS A 812 -14.40 3.34 -8.94
N GLU A 813 -14.83 4.00 -10.01
CA GLU A 813 -14.03 4.27 -11.22
C GLU A 813 -13.57 5.72 -11.20
N THR A 814 -12.36 5.96 -11.67
CA THR A 814 -11.90 7.32 -11.95
C THR A 814 -12.66 7.91 -13.14
N ASP A 815 -12.62 9.24 -13.33
CA ASP A 815 -13.27 9.85 -14.49
C ASP A 815 -12.62 9.38 -15.81
N TRP A 816 -11.31 9.15 -15.81
CA TRP A 816 -10.61 8.57 -16.96
C TRP A 816 -11.04 7.12 -17.25
N GLU A 817 -11.13 6.26 -16.24
CA GLU A 817 -11.62 4.88 -16.38
C GLU A 817 -13.05 4.84 -16.92
N PHE A 818 -13.92 5.72 -16.38
CA PHE A 818 -15.31 5.84 -16.80
C PHE A 818 -15.45 6.29 -18.26
N ILE A 819 -14.74 7.35 -18.66
CA ILE A 819 -14.77 7.87 -20.03
C ILE A 819 -14.23 6.83 -21.02
N ASN A 820 -13.12 6.17 -20.68
CA ASN A 820 -12.58 5.05 -21.46
C ASN A 820 -13.63 3.97 -21.72
N ARG A 821 -14.40 3.63 -20.69
CA ARG A 821 -15.41 2.59 -20.76
C ARG A 821 -16.59 3.01 -21.62
N ILE A 822 -17.17 4.18 -21.39
CA ILE A 822 -18.33 4.63 -22.16
C ILE A 822 -17.95 4.94 -23.62
N ALA A 823 -16.73 5.43 -23.89
CA ALA A 823 -16.24 5.61 -25.27
C ALA A 823 -16.22 4.28 -26.05
N SER A 824 -15.88 3.17 -25.38
CA SER A 824 -15.90 1.85 -25.99
C SER A 824 -17.31 1.38 -26.39
N TYR A 825 -18.35 1.83 -25.68
CA TYR A 825 -19.75 1.50 -26.01
C TYR A 825 -20.24 2.21 -27.28
N LEU A 826 -19.61 3.35 -27.63
CA LEU A 826 -19.85 4.08 -28.88
C LEU A 826 -19.00 3.60 -30.06
N ASP A 827 -18.12 2.61 -29.86
CA ASP A 827 -17.10 2.20 -30.84
C ASP A 827 -16.27 3.42 -31.33
N GLN A 828 -15.93 4.34 -30.41
CA GLN A 828 -15.10 5.52 -30.68
C GLN A 828 -13.76 5.40 -29.97
N VAL A 829 -12.67 5.69 -30.69
CA VAL A 829 -11.33 5.78 -30.08
C VAL A 829 -11.25 6.97 -29.12
N LEU A 830 -10.57 6.80 -28.00
CA LEU A 830 -10.27 7.88 -27.06
C LEU A 830 -8.85 8.40 -27.31
N ILE A 831 -8.71 9.70 -27.54
CA ILE A 831 -7.45 10.36 -27.86
C ILE A 831 -7.19 11.47 -26.84
N VAL A 832 -5.97 11.51 -26.33
CA VAL A 832 -5.47 12.65 -25.55
C VAL A 832 -4.90 13.67 -26.51
N ASP A 833 -5.36 14.92 -26.41
CA ASP A 833 -4.84 16.05 -27.18
C ASP A 833 -3.98 16.94 -26.26
N ASP A 834 -2.70 16.62 -26.21
CA ASP A 834 -1.66 17.28 -25.42
C ASP A 834 -0.81 18.26 -26.28
N THR A 835 -1.40 18.73 -27.38
CA THR A 835 -0.71 19.57 -28.38
C THR A 835 -1.50 20.81 -28.75
N LYS A 836 -2.80 20.83 -28.48
CA LYS A 836 -3.68 21.96 -28.74
C LYS A 836 -3.52 23.06 -27.70
N ASP A 837 -3.22 24.29 -28.16
CA ASP A 837 -3.06 25.51 -27.36
C ASP A 837 -2.02 25.44 -26.21
N ASP A 838 -1.66 26.60 -25.67
CA ASP A 838 -0.75 26.76 -24.54
C ASP A 838 -1.47 26.78 -23.18
N ASN A 839 -2.79 26.60 -23.16
CA ASN A 839 -3.56 26.59 -21.92
C ASN A 839 -3.37 25.26 -21.17
N GLU A 840 -3.37 25.33 -19.85
CA GLU A 840 -3.32 24.17 -18.94
C GLU A 840 -4.68 23.46 -18.85
N THR A 841 -5.16 22.95 -19.98
CA THR A 841 -6.46 22.28 -20.08
C THR A 841 -6.29 20.79 -20.39
N ILE A 842 -7.18 19.98 -19.82
CA ILE A 842 -7.30 18.55 -20.10
C ILE A 842 -8.17 18.42 -21.35
N ASN A 843 -7.55 18.15 -22.51
CA ASN A 843 -8.29 17.95 -23.75
C ASN A 843 -8.33 16.47 -24.13
N ILE A 844 -9.55 15.97 -24.31
CA ILE A 844 -9.81 14.61 -24.77
C ILE A 844 -10.68 14.70 -26.03
N GLN A 845 -10.35 13.90 -27.04
CA GLN A 845 -11.18 13.73 -28.22
C GLN A 845 -11.69 12.30 -28.34
N LEU A 846 -12.99 12.15 -28.59
CA LEU A 846 -13.62 10.89 -28.98
C LEU A 846 -13.77 10.85 -30.50
N GLY A 847 -13.15 9.84 -31.12
CA GLY A 847 -13.08 9.65 -32.57
C GLY A 847 -11.86 10.32 -33.21
N PHE A 848 -11.49 9.86 -34.41
CA PHE A 848 -10.40 10.43 -35.20
C PHE A 848 -10.69 11.87 -35.63
N HIS A 849 -9.64 12.69 -35.74
CA HIS A 849 -9.75 14.09 -36.15
C HIS A 849 -10.43 14.21 -37.53
N SER A 850 -11.29 15.21 -37.68
CA SER A 850 -12.06 15.46 -38.90
C SER A 850 -11.28 16.18 -40.01
N ALA A 851 -10.03 16.59 -39.74
CA ALA A 851 -9.16 17.26 -40.71
C ALA A 851 -8.85 16.37 -41.93
N GLN A 852 -8.60 17.00 -43.08
CA GLN A 852 -8.21 16.27 -44.28
C GLN A 852 -6.88 15.55 -44.08
N ALA A 853 -6.79 14.33 -44.63
CA ALA A 853 -5.57 13.54 -44.55
C ALA A 853 -4.43 14.21 -45.31
N VAL A 854 -3.35 14.50 -44.59
CA VAL A 854 -2.10 15.05 -45.14
C VAL A 854 -1.19 13.94 -45.63
N GLU A 855 -0.36 14.21 -46.63
CA GLU A 855 0.59 13.22 -47.13
C GLU A 855 1.70 12.97 -46.09
N LEU A 856 1.97 11.70 -45.79
CA LEU A 856 2.95 11.35 -44.76
C LEU A 856 4.40 11.46 -45.27
N ASN A 857 4.63 11.40 -46.59
CA ASN A 857 5.97 11.37 -47.18
C ASN A 857 6.89 10.32 -46.53
N ASN A 858 6.37 9.11 -46.33
CA ASN A 858 7.11 8.02 -45.68
C ASN A 858 8.15 7.40 -46.62
N ASP A 859 9.37 7.16 -46.13
CA ASP A 859 10.39 6.38 -46.86
C ASP A 859 10.19 4.87 -46.68
N ASN A 860 9.83 4.48 -45.46
CA ASN A 860 9.82 3.09 -45.01
C ASN A 860 8.48 2.78 -44.34
N TRP A 861 7.93 1.60 -44.59
CA TRP A 861 6.77 1.10 -43.87
C TRP A 861 6.77 -0.43 -43.81
N ALA A 862 6.11 -0.99 -42.81
CA ALA A 862 5.85 -2.41 -42.68
C ALA A 862 4.38 -2.66 -42.39
N LYS A 863 3.79 -3.67 -43.04
CA LYS A 863 2.46 -4.17 -42.68
C LYS A 863 2.61 -5.19 -41.56
N CYS A 864 1.92 -4.96 -40.46
CA CYS A 864 2.00 -5.79 -39.27
C CYS A 864 0.60 -6.25 -38.85
N LYS A 865 0.56 -7.37 -38.12
CA LYS A 865 -0.63 -7.85 -37.42
C LYS A 865 -0.22 -8.08 -35.98
N ASP A 866 -1.00 -7.54 -35.06
CA ASP A 866 -0.86 -7.84 -33.63
C ASP A 866 -2.16 -8.45 -33.13
N THR A 867 -2.02 -9.41 -32.25
CA THR A 867 -3.09 -10.09 -31.51
C THR A 867 -2.71 -9.99 -30.05
N GLY A 868 -2.69 -8.76 -29.55
CA GLY A 868 -2.25 -8.46 -28.19
C GLY A 868 -3.38 -8.54 -27.14
N PRO A 869 -3.02 -8.62 -25.85
CA PRO A 869 -3.94 -8.77 -24.70
C PRO A 869 -4.86 -7.56 -24.42
N LYS A 870 -4.82 -6.52 -25.26
CA LYS A 870 -5.55 -5.24 -25.07
C LYS A 870 -6.80 -5.11 -25.96
N ASN A 871 -7.54 -6.20 -26.20
CA ASN A 871 -8.92 -6.13 -26.68
C ASN A 871 -9.20 -5.39 -28.01
N ILE A 872 -8.27 -5.36 -28.96
CA ILE A 872 -8.53 -4.82 -30.31
C ILE A 872 -7.78 -5.68 -31.35
N ILE A 873 -8.51 -6.33 -32.27
CA ILE A 873 -7.94 -7.08 -33.40
C ILE A 873 -7.94 -6.17 -34.63
N TYR A 874 -6.78 -5.72 -35.08
CA TYR A 874 -6.67 -4.87 -36.28
C TYR A 874 -5.36 -5.09 -37.04
N GLN A 875 -5.43 -4.93 -38.35
CA GLN A 875 -4.24 -4.82 -39.20
C GLN A 875 -3.73 -3.39 -39.13
N TYR A 876 -2.44 -3.20 -38.89
CA TYR A 876 -1.83 -1.88 -38.85
C TYR A 876 -0.55 -1.84 -39.69
N TYR A 877 -0.08 -0.62 -39.92
CA TYR A 877 1.15 -0.30 -40.61
C TYR A 877 2.07 0.42 -39.65
N LYS A 878 3.34 0.05 -39.63
CA LYS A 878 4.39 0.75 -38.89
C LYS A 878 5.24 1.55 -39.84
N VAL A 879 5.49 2.80 -39.50
CA VAL A 879 6.48 3.66 -40.14
C VAL A 879 7.59 3.88 -39.13
N TYR A 880 8.82 3.54 -39.52
CA TYR A 880 10.00 3.64 -38.65
C TYR A 880 10.83 4.85 -39.02
N GLN A 881 11.42 5.49 -38.01
CA GLN A 881 12.39 6.58 -38.19
C GLN A 881 11.89 7.68 -39.13
N HIS A 882 10.63 8.10 -38.97
CA HIS A 882 10.10 9.24 -39.72
C HIS A 882 10.68 10.55 -39.18
N GLU A 883 11.47 11.25 -39.98
CA GLU A 883 12.17 12.48 -39.58
C GLU A 883 11.21 13.68 -39.55
N HIS A 884 11.09 14.36 -38.40
CA HIS A 884 10.15 15.48 -38.24
C HIS A 884 10.46 16.68 -39.15
N PHE A 885 11.71 16.92 -39.53
CA PHE A 885 12.09 18.03 -40.41
C PHE A 885 11.55 17.92 -41.83
N ARG A 886 11.02 16.76 -42.22
CA ARG A 886 10.46 16.51 -43.55
C ARG A 886 8.99 16.92 -43.67
N SER A 887 8.39 17.39 -42.57
CA SER A 887 6.99 17.76 -42.47
C SER A 887 6.86 19.09 -41.73
N ASP A 888 6.01 19.99 -42.22
CA ASP A 888 5.64 21.21 -41.51
C ASP A 888 4.69 20.93 -40.32
N HIS A 889 4.28 19.67 -40.13
CA HIS A 889 3.27 19.25 -39.17
C HIS A 889 3.82 18.34 -38.07
N VAL A 890 3.45 18.63 -36.82
CA VAL A 890 3.57 17.70 -35.69
C VAL A 890 2.51 16.61 -35.83
N PHE A 891 2.97 15.36 -35.89
CA PHE A 891 2.11 14.19 -36.04
C PHE A 891 1.44 13.81 -34.71
N GLU A 892 0.12 13.92 -34.65
CA GLU A 892 -0.67 13.61 -33.45
C GLU A 892 -1.49 12.34 -33.63
N VAL A 893 -1.69 11.63 -32.52
CA VAL A 893 -2.59 10.48 -32.48
C VAL A 893 -3.99 10.94 -32.85
N GLY A 894 -4.69 10.13 -33.65
CA GLY A 894 -6.01 10.44 -34.17
C GLY A 894 -6.03 11.27 -35.44
N LYS A 895 -4.92 11.89 -35.88
CA LYS A 895 -4.87 12.57 -37.18
C LYS A 895 -4.86 11.55 -38.33
N LYS A 896 -5.42 11.96 -39.46
CA LYS A 896 -5.45 11.19 -40.70
C LYS A 896 -4.24 11.51 -41.55
N VAL A 897 -3.60 10.49 -42.11
CA VAL A 897 -2.45 10.63 -43.00
C VAL A 897 -2.61 9.74 -44.23
N LYS A 898 -2.05 10.15 -45.36
CA LYS A 898 -1.94 9.35 -46.57
C LYS A 898 -0.59 8.64 -46.55
N LEU A 899 -0.61 7.33 -46.29
CA LEU A 899 0.56 6.46 -46.33
C LEU A 899 0.82 6.02 -47.78
N ILE A 900 2.02 6.26 -48.30
CA ILE A 900 2.46 5.75 -49.60
C ILE A 900 2.79 4.26 -49.43
N ILE A 901 2.00 3.39 -50.07
CA ILE A 901 2.21 1.94 -50.05
C ILE A 901 2.94 1.44 -51.31
N ASP A 902 2.96 2.23 -52.38
CA ASP A 902 3.72 1.94 -53.59
C ASP A 902 4.29 3.23 -54.18
N HIS A 903 5.61 3.40 -54.04
CA HIS A 903 6.34 4.56 -54.56
C HIS A 903 6.37 4.63 -56.08
N LYS A 904 6.29 3.50 -56.81
CA LYS A 904 6.39 3.50 -58.28
C LYS A 904 5.15 4.08 -58.94
N ASN A 905 3.98 3.75 -58.37
CA ASN A 905 2.68 4.18 -58.87
C ASN A 905 2.09 5.34 -58.06
N ASN A 906 2.83 5.88 -57.10
CA ASN A 906 2.39 6.88 -56.12
C ASN A 906 1.05 6.52 -55.46
N THR A 907 0.87 5.24 -55.13
CA THR A 907 -0.39 4.75 -54.54
C THR A 907 -0.39 5.04 -53.04
N THR A 908 -1.37 5.81 -52.60
CA THR A 908 -1.56 6.17 -51.19
C THR A 908 -2.82 5.56 -50.59
N VAL A 909 -2.80 5.38 -49.28
CA VAL A 909 -3.93 4.91 -48.49
C VAL A 909 -4.13 5.83 -47.29
N GLU A 910 -5.36 6.29 -47.08
CA GLU A 910 -5.73 7.03 -45.88
C GLU A 910 -5.72 6.10 -44.66
N MET A 911 -5.00 6.52 -43.62
CA MET A 911 -4.87 5.81 -42.35
C MET A 911 -5.08 6.79 -41.19
N GLY A 912 -5.67 6.31 -40.11
CA GLY A 912 -5.68 6.99 -38.82
C GLY A 912 -4.44 6.63 -38.01
N MET A 913 -3.81 7.62 -37.40
CA MET A 913 -2.68 7.41 -36.48
C MET A 913 -3.18 6.94 -35.12
N ILE A 914 -2.70 5.79 -34.65
CA ILE A 914 -3.15 5.21 -33.36
C ILE A 914 -2.07 5.22 -32.28
N LYS A 915 -0.78 5.28 -32.68
CA LYS A 915 0.35 5.50 -31.78
C LYS A 915 1.41 6.34 -32.47
N ASN A 916 2.08 7.19 -31.69
CA ASN A 916 3.27 7.91 -32.10
C ASN A 916 4.30 7.85 -30.96
N LYS A 917 5.47 7.30 -31.25
CA LYS A 917 6.64 7.39 -30.37
C LYS A 917 7.64 8.36 -30.98
N ILE A 918 7.78 9.52 -30.36
CA ILE A 918 8.72 10.57 -30.76
C ILE A 918 9.99 10.39 -29.95
N TYR A 919 11.16 10.36 -30.56
CA TYR A 919 12.43 10.20 -29.84
C TYR A 919 13.60 10.92 -30.49
N LEU A 920 14.60 11.26 -29.67
CA LEU A 920 15.84 11.85 -30.12
C LEU A 920 16.89 10.77 -30.44
N GLN A 921 17.46 10.79 -31.65
CA GLN A 921 18.60 9.94 -32.00
C GLN A 921 19.61 10.75 -32.82
N LYS A 922 20.88 10.78 -32.38
CA LYS A 922 21.96 11.55 -33.05
C LYS A 922 21.62 13.04 -33.30
N GLY A 923 20.86 13.64 -32.39
CA GLY A 923 20.43 15.04 -32.50
C GLY A 923 19.29 15.30 -33.50
N ILE A 924 18.66 14.25 -34.05
CA ILE A 924 17.51 14.34 -34.95
C ILE A 924 16.28 13.76 -34.23
N LEU A 925 15.13 14.43 -34.39
CA LEU A 925 13.85 13.98 -33.85
C LEU A 925 13.17 13.03 -34.83
N TYR A 926 12.93 11.79 -34.38
CA TYR A 926 12.29 10.74 -35.14
C TYR A 926 10.92 10.41 -34.57
N SER A 927 10.02 9.93 -35.44
CA SER A 927 8.74 9.35 -35.07
C SER A 927 8.64 7.91 -35.54
N GLU A 928 8.19 7.05 -34.63
CA GLU A 928 7.69 5.72 -34.93
C GLU A 928 6.17 5.74 -34.88
N LEU A 929 5.55 5.60 -36.05
CA LEU A 929 4.10 5.73 -36.21
C LEU A 929 3.47 4.35 -36.34
N THR A 930 2.38 4.14 -35.63
CA THR A 930 1.48 3.01 -35.86
C THR A 930 0.19 3.55 -36.45
N LEU A 931 -0.17 3.06 -37.63
CA LEU A 931 -1.26 3.55 -38.46
C LEU A 931 -2.25 2.43 -38.74
N ALA A 932 -3.55 2.70 -38.68
CA ALA A 932 -4.58 1.73 -39.00
C ALA A 932 -5.69 2.38 -39.83
N ARG A 933 -6.35 1.58 -40.67
CA ARG A 933 -7.60 2.01 -41.31
C ARG A 933 -8.69 2.11 -40.25
N GLU A 934 -9.45 3.18 -40.24
CA GLU A 934 -10.52 3.39 -39.24
C GLU A 934 -11.51 2.24 -39.26
N GLU A 935 -11.91 1.76 -40.44
CA GLU A 935 -12.84 0.64 -40.62
C GLU A 935 -12.31 -0.72 -40.11
N ASN A 936 -11.00 -0.82 -39.86
CA ASN A 936 -10.38 -2.04 -39.36
C ASN A 936 -10.23 -2.06 -37.83
N ILE A 937 -10.49 -0.93 -37.16
CA ILE A 937 -10.38 -0.83 -35.70
C ILE A 937 -11.71 -1.29 -35.11
N LYS A 938 -11.70 -2.45 -34.44
CA LYS A 938 -12.86 -2.95 -33.69
C LYS A 938 -12.63 -2.76 -32.20
N ILE A 939 -13.38 -1.87 -31.57
CA ILE A 939 -13.25 -1.62 -30.14
C ILE A 939 -14.16 -2.62 -29.40
N LEU A 940 -13.57 -3.41 -28.50
CA LEU A 940 -14.36 -4.24 -27.58
C LEU A 940 -14.80 -3.40 -26.38
N ASN A 941 -16.02 -3.64 -25.92
CA ASN A 941 -16.57 -2.99 -24.73
C ASN A 941 -15.67 -3.27 -23.51
N LYS A 942 -15.07 -2.20 -22.97
CA LYS A 942 -14.28 -2.29 -21.74
C LYS A 942 -15.21 -2.63 -20.56
N GLN A 943 -14.67 -3.43 -19.64
CA GLN A 943 -15.33 -3.78 -18.39
C GLN A 943 -14.78 -2.92 -17.26
N ARG A 944 -15.60 -2.68 -16.22
CA ARG A 944 -15.15 -1.99 -14.99
C ARG A 944 -14.14 -2.85 -14.26
N LYS A 945 -13.20 -2.24 -13.55
CA LYS A 945 -12.23 -2.95 -12.72
C LYS A 945 -12.86 -3.49 -11.43
N PHE A 946 -13.66 -2.67 -10.75
CA PHE A 946 -14.38 -3.07 -9.53
C PHE A 946 -15.74 -3.67 -9.90
N LEU A 947 -15.98 -4.90 -9.44
CA LEU A 947 -17.26 -5.55 -9.64
C LEU A 947 -18.34 -4.90 -8.75
N MET A 948 -19.54 -4.75 -9.32
CA MET A 948 -20.74 -4.28 -8.61
C MET A 948 -21.74 -5.40 -8.36
N GLU A 949 -21.50 -6.59 -8.92
CA GLU A 949 -22.33 -7.77 -8.71
C GLU A 949 -22.35 -8.13 -7.22
N GLY A 950 -23.55 -8.35 -6.68
CA GLY A 950 -23.74 -8.61 -5.25
C GLY A 950 -23.83 -7.35 -4.38
N ARG A 951 -23.67 -6.14 -4.94
CA ARG A 951 -23.72 -4.89 -4.17
C ARG A 951 -25.11 -4.26 -4.19
N SER A 952 -25.39 -3.45 -3.18
CA SER A 952 -26.58 -2.61 -3.12
C SER A 952 -26.22 -1.15 -2.88
N TYR A 953 -27.08 -0.25 -3.37
CA TYR A 953 -27.06 1.16 -3.00
C TYR A 953 -28.43 1.55 -2.48
N ARG A 954 -28.45 2.35 -1.41
CA ARG A 954 -29.71 2.86 -0.86
C ARG A 954 -30.29 3.92 -1.77
N ALA A 955 -31.61 3.89 -1.88
CA ALA A 955 -32.37 4.86 -2.62
C ALA A 955 -33.72 5.10 -1.95
N GLU A 956 -34.24 6.31 -2.08
CA GLU A 956 -35.58 6.68 -1.62
C GLU A 956 -36.60 6.39 -2.72
N VAL A 957 -37.69 5.71 -2.39
CA VAL A 957 -38.80 5.45 -3.33
C VAL A 957 -39.54 6.74 -3.63
N ARG A 958 -39.57 7.12 -4.91
CA ARG A 958 -40.24 8.35 -5.38
C ARG A 958 -41.62 8.07 -5.96
N GLU A 959 -41.74 7.00 -6.75
CA GLU A 959 -43.02 6.58 -7.33
C GLU A 959 -43.11 5.06 -7.43
N VAL A 960 -44.34 4.54 -7.44
CA VAL A 960 -44.67 3.12 -7.63
C VAL A 960 -45.77 3.00 -8.67
N ASN A 961 -45.66 2.04 -9.60
CA ASN A 961 -46.64 1.83 -10.66
C ASN A 961 -47.40 0.48 -10.58
N GLN A 962 -48.44 0.35 -11.41
CA GLN A 962 -49.28 -0.85 -11.49
C GLN A 962 -48.56 -2.10 -12.03
N LYS A 963 -47.36 -1.95 -12.62
CA LYS A 963 -46.54 -3.07 -13.12
C LYS A 963 -45.60 -3.64 -12.04
N HIS A 964 -45.77 -3.23 -10.78
CA HIS A 964 -44.93 -3.65 -9.67
C HIS A 964 -43.45 -3.23 -9.84
N GLN A 965 -43.27 -1.97 -10.20
CA GLN A 965 -41.99 -1.31 -10.35
C GLN A 965 -41.99 -0.01 -9.56
N ALA A 966 -40.81 0.46 -9.18
CA ALA A 966 -40.61 1.72 -8.49
C ALA A 966 -39.56 2.59 -9.19
N GLN A 967 -39.77 3.90 -9.17
CA GLN A 967 -38.71 4.87 -9.44
C GLN A 967 -38.07 5.28 -8.11
N VAL A 968 -36.76 5.42 -8.11
CA VAL A 968 -36.01 5.73 -6.89
C VAL A 968 -34.96 6.82 -7.12
N SER A 969 -34.65 7.56 -6.07
CA SER A 969 -33.55 8.52 -6.04
C SER A 969 -32.47 8.01 -5.09
N PHE A 970 -31.27 7.78 -5.59
CA PHE A 970 -30.16 7.28 -4.79
C PHE A 970 -29.67 8.36 -3.82
N ILE A 971 -29.37 7.93 -2.59
CA ILE A 971 -29.04 8.87 -1.48
C ILE A 971 -27.56 8.84 -1.08
N ASP A 972 -26.87 7.72 -1.31
CA ASP A 972 -25.47 7.54 -0.92
C ASP A 972 -24.47 7.87 -2.03
N ILE A 973 -24.97 8.09 -3.24
CA ILE A 973 -24.17 8.26 -4.46
C ILE A 973 -24.73 9.42 -5.28
N GLU A 974 -23.90 10.03 -6.12
CA GLU A 974 -24.37 11.11 -6.98
C GLU A 974 -25.40 10.58 -7.98
N ASP A 975 -26.56 11.22 -8.03
CA ASP A 975 -27.69 10.82 -8.86
C ASP A 975 -28.16 11.98 -9.75
N ASP A 976 -28.63 11.66 -10.95
CA ASP A 976 -29.20 12.62 -11.89
C ASP A 976 -30.74 12.64 -11.91
N TYR A 977 -31.40 11.83 -11.07
CA TYR A 977 -32.85 11.61 -11.01
C TYR A 977 -33.74 12.79 -11.48
N GLN A 978 -34.55 12.52 -12.52
CA GLN A 978 -35.65 13.36 -12.99
C GLN A 978 -36.91 12.49 -13.10
N THR A 979 -37.98 12.85 -12.39
CA THR A 979 -39.20 12.03 -12.26
C THR A 979 -39.77 11.55 -13.61
N ASP A 980 -39.76 12.40 -14.64
CA ASP A 980 -40.31 12.09 -15.96
C ASP A 980 -39.43 11.15 -16.79
N LYS A 981 -38.16 10.96 -16.44
CA LYS A 981 -37.17 10.17 -17.20
C LYS A 981 -36.53 9.04 -16.41
N ALA A 982 -36.66 9.02 -15.10
CA ALA A 982 -35.99 8.05 -14.23
C ALA A 982 -36.42 6.61 -14.53
N LEU A 983 -35.48 5.69 -14.34
CA LEU A 983 -35.69 4.27 -14.57
C LEU A 983 -36.72 3.67 -13.59
N TRP A 984 -37.60 2.82 -14.12
CA TRP A 984 -38.48 1.96 -13.36
C TRP A 984 -37.77 0.65 -12.97
N PHE A 985 -37.34 0.55 -11.72
CA PHE A 985 -36.74 -0.64 -11.15
C PHE A 985 -37.81 -1.70 -10.86
N PRO A 986 -37.61 -2.97 -11.26
CA PRO A 986 -38.50 -4.04 -10.84
C PRO A 986 -38.36 -4.31 -9.34
N ILE A 987 -39.50 -4.53 -8.67
CA ILE A 987 -39.55 -4.88 -7.25
C ILE A 987 -39.41 -6.40 -7.11
N ASP A 988 -38.47 -6.84 -6.28
CA ASP A 988 -38.26 -8.25 -5.99
C ASP A 988 -39.39 -8.84 -5.17
N LYS A 989 -39.76 -10.06 -5.54
CA LYS A 989 -40.85 -10.79 -4.89
C LYS A 989 -40.27 -11.83 -3.94
N PRO A 990 -40.75 -11.91 -2.68
CA PRO A 990 -40.34 -12.98 -1.77
C PRO A 990 -40.83 -14.35 -2.23
N TYR A 991 -41.90 -14.41 -3.03
CA TYR A 991 -42.45 -15.63 -3.63
C TYR A 991 -43.24 -15.29 -4.89
N THR A 992 -43.43 -16.24 -5.82
CA THR A 992 -44.07 -16.02 -7.14
C THR A 992 -45.43 -15.31 -7.08
N ALA A 993 -46.21 -15.58 -6.03
CA ALA A 993 -47.56 -15.03 -5.83
C ALA A 993 -47.65 -14.01 -4.67
N ALA A 994 -46.52 -13.57 -4.11
CA ALA A 994 -46.48 -12.57 -3.05
C ALA A 994 -46.05 -11.21 -3.64
N TYR A 995 -46.93 -10.22 -3.54
CA TYR A 995 -46.70 -8.87 -4.02
C TYR A 995 -46.71 -7.92 -2.83
N SER A 996 -45.55 -7.33 -2.54
CA SER A 996 -45.38 -6.34 -1.48
C SER A 996 -44.59 -5.19 -2.07
N SER A 997 -45.24 -4.05 -2.25
CA SER A 997 -44.57 -2.83 -2.71
C SER A 997 -44.09 -2.04 -1.50
N PRO A 998 -42.92 -1.38 -1.57
CA PRO A 998 -42.60 -0.31 -0.64
C PRO A 998 -43.56 0.86 -0.83
N ASP A 999 -43.64 1.71 0.19
CA ASP A 999 -44.35 2.98 0.15
C ASP A 999 -43.48 4.09 -0.41
N ILE A 1000 -44.12 5.17 -0.89
CA ILE A 1000 -43.40 6.38 -1.32
C ILE A 1000 -42.73 7.01 -0.11
N GLY A 1001 -41.43 7.31 -0.23
CA GLY A 1001 -40.57 7.81 0.85
C GLY A 1001 -39.80 6.73 1.60
N ASP A 1002 -40.07 5.44 1.36
CA ASP A 1002 -39.28 4.37 1.98
C ASP A 1002 -37.84 4.38 1.45
N ILE A 1003 -36.88 4.09 2.34
CA ILE A 1003 -35.51 3.81 1.96
C ILE A 1003 -35.39 2.33 1.61
N VAL A 1004 -34.88 2.06 0.41
CA VAL A 1004 -34.76 0.72 -0.16
C VAL A 1004 -33.37 0.47 -0.71
N ASP A 1005 -33.00 -0.81 -0.82
CA ASP A 1005 -31.77 -1.23 -1.48
C ASP A 1005 -32.01 -1.58 -2.95
N ILE A 1006 -31.32 -0.88 -3.85
CA ILE A 1006 -31.19 -1.29 -5.25
C ILE A 1006 -30.01 -2.24 -5.36
N TYR A 1007 -30.32 -3.52 -5.61
CA TYR A 1007 -29.39 -4.62 -5.69
C TYR A 1007 -28.97 -4.93 -7.13
N PHE A 1008 -27.65 -5.01 -7.35
CA PHE A 1008 -27.05 -5.29 -8.65
C PHE A 1008 -26.73 -6.78 -8.77
N ARG A 1009 -27.63 -7.53 -9.41
CA ARG A 1009 -27.55 -9.00 -9.54
C ARG A 1009 -26.45 -9.51 -10.47
N ASN A 1010 -25.90 -8.64 -11.31
CA ASN A 1010 -24.99 -9.00 -12.39
C ASN A 1010 -24.08 -7.80 -12.70
N LYS A 1011 -22.99 -8.06 -13.43
CA LYS A 1011 -22.10 -7.05 -14.01
C LYS A 1011 -22.80 -6.04 -14.93
N ASN A 1012 -23.93 -6.40 -15.53
CA ASN A 1012 -24.76 -5.50 -16.34
C ASN A 1012 -25.86 -4.83 -15.48
N GLU A 1013 -25.83 -3.49 -15.41
CA GLU A 1013 -26.71 -2.64 -14.60
C GLU A 1013 -28.21 -2.85 -14.89
N LYS A 1014 -28.57 -3.28 -16.10
CA LYS A 1014 -29.97 -3.45 -16.50
C LYS A 1014 -30.74 -4.49 -15.67
N TYR A 1015 -30.02 -5.34 -14.94
CA TYR A 1015 -30.59 -6.35 -14.05
C TYR A 1015 -30.66 -5.89 -12.60
N ALA A 1016 -30.47 -4.60 -12.32
CA ALA A 1016 -30.68 -4.02 -11.01
C ALA A 1016 -32.15 -4.15 -10.58
N THR A 1017 -32.37 -4.56 -9.33
CA THR A 1017 -33.71 -4.78 -8.76
C THR A 1017 -33.82 -4.15 -7.39
N LEU A 1018 -35.03 -3.74 -6.99
CA LEU A 1018 -35.31 -3.29 -5.63
C LEU A 1018 -35.51 -4.52 -4.74
N LYS A 1019 -34.68 -4.69 -3.70
CA LYS A 1019 -34.64 -5.94 -2.90
C LYS A 1019 -35.27 -5.82 -1.50
N SER A 1020 -34.88 -4.82 -0.72
CA SER A 1020 -35.27 -4.68 0.70
C SER A 1020 -35.62 -3.24 1.02
N SER A 1021 -36.48 -3.03 2.03
CA SER A 1021 -36.61 -1.75 2.72
C SER A 1021 -35.77 -1.76 3.99
N THR A 1022 -35.07 -0.66 4.28
CA THR A 1022 -34.27 -0.49 5.49
C THR A 1022 -34.97 0.47 6.46
N THR A 1023 -34.83 0.21 7.76
CA THR A 1023 -35.36 1.09 8.82
C THR A 1023 -34.26 2.06 9.28
N ASP A 1024 -33.75 2.86 8.35
CA ASP A 1024 -32.60 3.75 8.60
C ASP A 1024 -32.95 5.08 9.29
N GLU A 1025 -34.23 5.37 9.51
CA GLU A 1025 -34.66 6.65 10.09
C GLU A 1025 -34.42 6.81 11.60
N ALA A 1026 -33.67 5.93 12.26
CA ALA A 1026 -33.59 5.89 13.73
C ALA A 1026 -34.98 5.89 14.42
N ARG A 1027 -36.03 5.46 13.71
CA ARG A 1027 -37.36 5.27 14.27
C ARG A 1027 -37.26 4.13 15.28
N GLU A 1028 -37.49 4.44 16.55
CA GLU A 1028 -37.61 3.40 17.57
C GLU A 1028 -38.74 2.46 17.16
N ILE A 1029 -38.36 1.22 16.83
CA ILE A 1029 -39.34 0.16 16.58
C ILE A 1029 -39.87 -0.25 17.95
N GLU A 1030 -41.00 0.34 18.37
CA GLU A 1030 -41.68 0.02 19.63
C GLU A 1030 -42.18 -1.44 19.69
N GLN A 1031 -42.07 -2.19 18.60
CA GLN A 1031 -42.56 -3.55 18.46
C GLN A 1031 -41.55 -4.57 18.97
N ASN A 1032 -42.02 -5.52 19.79
CA ASN A 1032 -41.18 -6.61 20.29
C ASN A 1032 -40.69 -7.50 19.13
N PRO A 1033 -39.38 -7.75 18.96
CA PRO A 1033 -38.84 -8.58 17.88
C PRO A 1033 -39.35 -10.05 17.86
N ALA A 1034 -39.84 -10.53 19.00
CA ALA A 1034 -40.48 -11.84 19.13
C ALA A 1034 -41.85 -11.88 18.40
N ASP A 1035 -42.50 -10.73 18.22
CA ASP A 1035 -43.78 -10.62 17.54
C ASP A 1035 -43.56 -10.49 16.03
N LYS A 1036 -44.16 -11.39 15.23
CA LYS A 1036 -44.15 -11.30 13.77
C LYS A 1036 -45.37 -10.54 13.30
N THR A 1037 -45.16 -9.32 12.80
CA THR A 1037 -46.26 -8.42 12.41
C THR A 1037 -46.20 -8.05 10.93
N ILE A 1038 -47.35 -8.06 10.26
CA ILE A 1038 -47.58 -7.50 8.94
C ILE A 1038 -48.59 -6.37 9.12
N ARG A 1039 -48.18 -5.13 8.82
CA ARG A 1039 -49.05 -3.96 8.83
C ARG A 1039 -49.07 -3.35 7.43
N ILE A 1040 -50.23 -2.94 6.96
CA ILE A 1040 -50.37 -2.19 5.70
C ILE A 1040 -50.63 -0.70 5.98
N PRO A 1041 -50.37 0.21 5.03
CA PRO A 1041 -50.58 1.65 5.20
C PRO A 1041 -52.00 2.03 5.61
N GLY A 1042 -52.98 1.23 5.18
CA GLY A 1042 -54.38 1.37 5.56
C GLY A 1042 -54.69 1.07 7.03
N GLY A 1043 -53.72 0.67 7.85
CA GLY A 1043 -53.86 0.47 9.30
C GLY A 1043 -54.25 -0.94 9.75
N TYR A 1044 -54.47 -1.89 8.82
CA TYR A 1044 -54.77 -3.28 9.16
C TYR A 1044 -53.51 -4.04 9.57
N ILE A 1045 -53.65 -4.95 10.54
CA ILE A 1045 -52.53 -5.64 11.19
C ILE A 1045 -52.80 -7.14 11.30
N ILE A 1046 -51.79 -7.95 10.99
CA ILE A 1046 -51.70 -9.36 11.37
C ILE A 1046 -50.47 -9.49 12.26
N LYS A 1047 -50.62 -10.03 13.47
CA LYS A 1047 -49.55 -10.21 14.45
C LYS A 1047 -49.56 -11.65 14.98
N LEU A 1048 -48.39 -12.28 15.03
CA LEU A 1048 -48.18 -13.61 15.58
C LEU A 1048 -47.15 -13.54 16.70
N ASN A 1049 -47.45 -14.11 17.86
CA ASN A 1049 -46.52 -14.23 18.98
C ASN A 1049 -46.60 -15.64 19.60
N ASN A 1050 -45.82 -15.90 20.66
CA ASN A 1050 -45.75 -17.23 21.28
C ASN A 1050 -47.04 -17.67 22.01
N GLY A 1051 -48.00 -16.76 22.22
CA GLY A 1051 -49.26 -17.02 22.91
C GLY A 1051 -50.52 -16.83 22.06
N SER A 1052 -50.47 -16.02 21.00
CA SER A 1052 -51.64 -15.69 20.19
C SER A 1052 -51.36 -15.34 18.72
N ILE A 1053 -52.38 -15.58 17.88
CA ILE A 1053 -52.51 -14.98 16.54
C ILE A 1053 -53.56 -13.87 16.65
N TYR A 1054 -53.21 -12.69 16.17
CA TYR A 1054 -53.98 -11.47 16.30
C TYR A 1054 -54.20 -10.82 14.93
N ILE A 1055 -55.44 -10.53 14.57
CA ILE A 1055 -55.80 -9.83 13.33
C ILE A 1055 -56.71 -8.66 13.70
N ALA A 1056 -56.34 -7.44 13.30
CA ALA A 1056 -57.06 -6.23 13.66
C ALA A 1056 -57.27 -5.28 12.48
N SER A 1057 -58.41 -4.58 12.50
CA SER A 1057 -58.68 -3.41 11.69
C SER A 1057 -57.93 -2.18 12.22
N PRO A 1058 -57.93 -1.05 11.49
CA PRO A 1058 -57.45 0.22 12.02
C PRO A 1058 -58.14 0.55 13.34
N GLU A 1059 -57.39 1.12 14.28
CA GLU A 1059 -57.87 1.52 15.62
C GLU A 1059 -58.51 0.39 16.45
N GLU A 1060 -58.28 -0.88 16.08
CA GLU A 1060 -58.83 -2.07 16.76
C GLU A 1060 -60.36 -2.14 16.82
N GLU A 1061 -61.07 -1.48 15.89
CA GLU A 1061 -62.54 -1.51 15.81
C GLU A 1061 -63.12 -2.92 15.61
N ALA A 1062 -62.37 -3.79 14.92
CA ALA A 1062 -62.64 -5.20 14.76
C ALA A 1062 -61.36 -6.02 14.98
N VAL A 1063 -61.45 -7.05 15.82
CA VAL A 1063 -60.31 -7.87 16.28
C VAL A 1063 -60.69 -9.35 16.27
N LEU A 1064 -59.76 -10.18 15.80
CA LEU A 1064 -59.76 -11.63 15.97
C LEU A 1064 -58.48 -12.02 16.71
N GLU A 1065 -58.63 -12.63 17.89
CA GLU A 1065 -57.54 -13.15 18.70
C GLU A 1065 -57.73 -14.66 18.89
N ILE A 1066 -56.70 -15.44 18.59
CA ILE A 1066 -56.67 -16.89 18.70
C ILE A 1066 -55.55 -17.26 19.66
N THR A 1067 -55.87 -17.93 20.76
CA THR A 1067 -54.92 -18.48 21.75
C THR A 1067 -55.07 -20.00 21.83
N ALA A 1068 -54.24 -20.67 22.65
CA ALA A 1068 -54.37 -22.11 22.90
C ALA A 1068 -55.70 -22.50 23.59
N GLU A 1069 -56.27 -21.60 24.39
CA GLU A 1069 -57.45 -21.90 25.23
C GLU A 1069 -58.74 -21.24 24.72
N GLU A 1070 -58.61 -20.16 23.92
CA GLU A 1070 -59.75 -19.37 23.44
C GLU A 1070 -59.57 -18.78 22.04
N ILE A 1071 -60.67 -18.69 21.30
CA ILE A 1071 -60.82 -17.85 20.11
C ILE A 1071 -61.79 -16.73 20.46
N LYS A 1072 -61.36 -15.48 20.30
CA LYS A 1072 -62.15 -14.28 20.62
C LYS A 1072 -62.27 -13.39 19.39
N MET A 1073 -63.48 -12.98 19.07
CA MET A 1073 -63.80 -12.04 18.02
C MET A 1073 -64.57 -10.87 18.63
N THR A 1074 -64.15 -9.65 18.34
CA THR A 1074 -64.84 -8.43 18.75
C THR A 1074 -65.01 -7.49 17.58
N SER A 1075 -66.18 -6.87 17.46
CA SER A 1075 -66.44 -5.81 16.48
C SER A 1075 -67.49 -4.87 17.06
N SER A 1076 -67.07 -3.65 17.38
CA SER A 1076 -67.90 -2.67 18.11
C SER A 1076 -68.52 -3.30 19.38
N ASP A 1077 -69.85 -3.28 19.53
CA ASP A 1077 -70.56 -3.88 20.68
C ASP A 1077 -70.72 -5.41 20.59
N ASN A 1078 -70.32 -6.03 19.49
CA ASN A 1078 -70.47 -7.47 19.27
C ASN A 1078 -69.23 -8.24 19.72
N GLN A 1079 -69.44 -9.37 20.39
CA GLN A 1079 -68.40 -10.26 20.86
C GLN A 1079 -68.80 -11.72 20.64
N ALA A 1080 -67.86 -12.54 20.16
CA ALA A 1080 -67.95 -13.99 20.13
C ALA A 1080 -66.71 -14.60 20.78
N VAL A 1081 -66.89 -15.57 21.68
CA VAL A 1081 -65.80 -16.26 22.37
C VAL A 1081 -66.04 -17.76 22.33
N ILE A 1082 -65.04 -18.53 21.91
CA ILE A 1082 -65.07 -19.99 21.88
C ILE A 1082 -63.95 -20.49 22.79
N LYS A 1083 -64.29 -21.29 23.80
CA LYS A 1083 -63.33 -21.95 24.71
C LYS A 1083 -63.66 -23.43 24.84
N LYS A 1084 -62.81 -24.21 25.50
CA LYS A 1084 -63.04 -25.64 25.71
C LYS A 1084 -64.37 -25.91 26.43
N GLY A 1085 -65.35 -26.44 25.68
CA GLY A 1085 -66.67 -26.81 26.20
C GLY A 1085 -67.63 -25.64 26.42
N GLU A 1086 -67.31 -24.46 25.88
CA GLU A 1086 -68.11 -23.23 26.03
C GLU A 1086 -68.05 -22.35 24.76
N ILE A 1087 -69.20 -21.82 24.33
CA ILE A 1087 -69.30 -20.80 23.27
C ILE A 1087 -70.17 -19.66 23.79
N GLU A 1088 -69.68 -18.43 23.73
CA GLU A 1088 -70.39 -17.22 24.11
C GLU A 1088 -70.54 -16.27 22.92
N LEU A 1089 -71.73 -15.67 22.78
CA LEU A 1089 -72.08 -14.65 21.81
C LEU A 1089 -72.76 -13.52 22.57
N LYS A 1090 -72.35 -12.27 22.34
CA LYS A 1090 -72.89 -11.10 23.03
C LYS A 1090 -72.97 -9.92 22.09
N ASN A 1091 -74.02 -9.13 22.22
CA ASN A 1091 -74.14 -7.79 21.67
C ASN A 1091 -74.82 -6.86 22.69
N GLU A 1092 -75.11 -5.61 22.30
CA GLU A 1092 -75.73 -4.58 23.16
C GLU A 1092 -77.00 -5.06 23.89
N LYS A 1093 -77.82 -5.91 23.25
CA LYS A 1093 -79.16 -6.30 23.74
C LYS A 1093 -79.34 -7.80 23.91
N GLY A 1094 -78.44 -8.61 23.38
CA GLY A 1094 -78.57 -10.06 23.26
C GLY A 1094 -77.33 -10.76 23.78
N TYR A 1095 -77.52 -11.88 24.46
CA TYR A 1095 -76.43 -12.72 24.92
C TYR A 1095 -76.81 -14.19 24.74
N GLY A 1096 -75.83 -15.04 24.45
CA GLY A 1096 -76.00 -16.46 24.27
C GLY A 1096 -74.75 -17.19 24.75
N LYS A 1097 -74.91 -18.18 25.63
CA LYS A 1097 -73.84 -19.02 26.12
C LYS A 1097 -74.24 -20.48 25.95
N LEU A 1098 -73.40 -21.28 25.33
CA LEU A 1098 -73.56 -22.73 25.17
C LEU A 1098 -72.45 -23.39 25.98
N SER A 1099 -72.78 -24.16 27.03
CA SER A 1099 -71.77 -24.89 27.82
C SER A 1099 -72.23 -26.30 28.16
N LYS A 1100 -71.29 -27.18 28.57
CA LYS A 1100 -71.64 -28.52 29.08
C LYS A 1100 -72.56 -28.50 30.30
N THR A 1101 -72.47 -27.47 31.14
CA THR A 1101 -73.25 -27.34 32.37
C THR A 1101 -74.63 -26.72 32.13
N GLY A 1102 -74.85 -26.12 30.96
CA GLY A 1102 -76.05 -25.34 30.67
C GLY A 1102 -75.89 -24.40 29.49
N SER A 1103 -76.97 -24.18 28.75
CA SER A 1103 -77.04 -23.19 27.69
C SER A 1103 -78.01 -22.08 28.07
N GLU A 1104 -77.70 -20.83 27.75
CA GLU A 1104 -78.60 -19.70 27.97
C GLU A 1104 -78.63 -18.78 26.75
N ILE A 1105 -79.80 -18.23 26.44
CA ILE A 1105 -79.99 -17.17 25.44
C ILE A 1105 -80.91 -16.13 26.05
N GLY A 1106 -80.53 -14.85 26.00
CA GLY A 1106 -81.36 -13.77 26.49
C GLY A 1106 -81.31 -12.52 25.62
N PHE A 1107 -82.40 -11.77 25.69
CA PHE A 1107 -82.58 -10.47 25.03
C PHE A 1107 -83.08 -9.46 26.08
N GLY A 1108 -82.23 -8.51 26.48
CA GLY A 1108 -82.50 -7.55 27.55
C GLY A 1108 -82.72 -8.23 28.90
N LYS A 1109 -83.89 -8.02 29.52
CA LYS A 1109 -84.25 -8.63 30.81
C LYS A 1109 -84.80 -10.07 30.69
N LYS A 1110 -85.11 -10.54 29.48
CA LYS A 1110 -85.71 -11.85 29.25
C LYS A 1110 -84.64 -12.85 28.89
N LYS A 1111 -84.61 -14.02 29.53
CA LYS A 1111 -83.67 -15.10 29.21
C LYS A 1111 -84.30 -16.48 29.22
N VAL A 1112 -83.69 -17.39 28.47
CA VAL A 1112 -84.05 -18.80 28.39
C VAL A 1112 -82.82 -19.59 28.80
N GLU A 1113 -82.92 -20.36 29.87
CA GLU A 1113 -81.89 -21.28 30.34
C GLU A 1113 -82.28 -22.73 30.01
N ILE A 1114 -81.32 -23.52 29.52
CA ILE A 1114 -81.46 -24.93 29.14
C ILE A 1114 -80.40 -25.73 29.91
N ASN A 1115 -80.82 -26.39 30.98
CA ASN A 1115 -79.94 -27.19 31.85
C ASN A 1115 -80.42 -28.64 31.89
N ASN A 1116 -79.57 -29.61 31.52
CA ASN A 1116 -79.89 -31.05 31.49
C ASN A 1116 -81.24 -31.36 30.80
N GLY A 1117 -81.51 -30.72 29.66
CA GLY A 1117 -82.75 -30.91 28.89
C GLY A 1117 -83.99 -30.20 29.44
N LYS A 1118 -83.89 -29.46 30.54
CA LYS A 1118 -84.99 -28.63 31.08
C LYS A 1118 -84.86 -27.19 30.62
N VAL A 1119 -85.93 -26.64 30.06
CA VAL A 1119 -86.02 -25.25 29.59
C VAL A 1119 -86.71 -24.39 30.65
N LYS A 1120 -86.10 -23.27 31.04
CA LYS A 1120 -86.63 -22.30 32.01
C LYS A 1120 -86.64 -20.89 31.39
N PHE A 1121 -87.81 -20.27 31.35
CA PHE A 1121 -87.98 -18.88 30.89
C PHE A 1121 -87.94 -17.94 32.11
N ILE A 1122 -87.11 -16.90 32.06
CA ILE A 1122 -86.90 -15.90 33.13
C ILE A 1122 -87.12 -14.51 32.58
#